data_AF-A0A5J5HMA4-F1
#
_entry.id   AF-A0A5J5HMA4-F1
#
_cell.length_a   1.000
_cell.length_b   1.000
_cell.length_c   1.000
_cell.angle_alpha   90.00
_cell.angle_beta   90.00
_cell.angle_gamma   90.00
#
_symmetry.space_group_name_H-M   'P 1'
#
loop_
_entity.id
_entity.type
_entity.pdbx_description
1 polymer ?
#
loop_
_entity_poly.entity_id
_entity_poly.type
_entity_poly.pdbx_seq_one_letter_code
_entity_poly.pdbx_strand_id
1 'polypeptide(L)'
;MGKKQKKQQRKVTPIVLTGLMALGISSFPAGAAGTTVHASAQESLLVTENFDQLTGEALPNGWKLIEGQAAIVDGKLQLTSPATSKPSRVLIPLEEETGDYVFEADMTFISAVEDTRWASMMYRVQDSNYPYYQFAVRRGTTALNGLEFAMRTEQNVWNVPEKTFYPESFQFGKSYHLKIVAKDNRVQQFVNGQLVIDTDLAAKWSNGDVGFQAAGVTVQFDNVKVTTTSEELPPLENSKAFLAEEPETNIVNAPTVISNFENVGEIKNSQDVSSMILPVRTNELDELFVNETPLSDVMEAMKGKMIPIFQVQDESSIAPLQAFIKEKQLQDIHVLSSEAELVKQLKEGTPFARGTVLYTKNSLNKHDLKELALEIHESNAKVAAIPQKLLTPEVVHYLHSRTISVWGVGGESESDAHTLIHLGVDGIIAENEQAAVAAYSQYPKNTIVQRPIVAAHRGVPSLAPENTMAGYQLAYDLGADLIETDVHRTKDGHLVIMHDYTVDRTTNGTGAVADLTLEQIRALDAGIKFGPEFAGEKVPTFKEYLQAFKGKDVVLLVENKATGIAEQVMKEIEEEGMTDQVLIQSFHLGEIIKSDEVNPTVGIGYLFSAGVPGTTEARLKDAQKMLSYASGMNATLNASYGSLSEEFITYMRQRGMMNMHWTYRNEQHLGNQLEQGIIGPITDYTQWLTDVPIRLETPIKKRNLKVGDTADIQAKAFMHYREDKKENIETKLFVSGDQDTVTVEGNTIKALKPGKVNVFVTHTFTAHGKEWNLVAEPVEVNIQ
;
A
#
# COMPACT_ATOMS: atom_id res chain seq x y z
N MET A 1 53.53 -64.42 -23.23
CA MET A 1 53.65 -65.75 -22.58
C MET A 1 53.16 -65.63 -21.15
N GLY A 2 52.26 -66.44 -20.60
CA GLY A 2 51.06 -67.12 -21.13
C GLY A 2 49.87 -66.76 -20.23
N LYS A 3 48.64 -66.63 -20.74
CA LYS A 3 47.62 -67.71 -20.82
C LYS A 3 47.58 -68.55 -19.53
N LYS A 4 46.48 -68.62 -18.77
CA LYS A 4 45.11 -69.02 -19.17
C LYS A 4 44.11 -68.41 -18.18
N GLN A 5 43.03 -67.71 -18.57
CA GLN A 5 41.92 -68.13 -19.42
C GLN A 5 41.14 -69.29 -18.77
N LYS A 6 39.90 -69.09 -18.34
CA LYS A 6 38.67 -69.53 -19.03
C LYS A 6 37.50 -69.36 -18.03
N LYS A 7 36.26 -69.07 -18.38
CA LYS A 7 35.49 -69.45 -19.59
C LYS A 7 34.17 -68.65 -19.58
N GLN A 8 33.87 -67.93 -20.66
CA GLN A 8 32.89 -68.27 -21.72
C GLN A 8 31.47 -67.76 -21.40
N GLN A 9 30.98 -66.69 -22.06
CA GLN A 9 30.46 -66.63 -23.45
C GLN A 9 29.11 -67.38 -23.58
N ARG A 10 28.05 -66.86 -24.20
CA ARG A 10 27.90 -65.77 -25.18
C ARG A 10 26.41 -65.58 -25.51
N LYS A 11 26.04 -64.31 -25.80
CA LYS A 11 25.14 -63.80 -26.87
C LYS A 11 23.67 -64.24 -26.83
N VAL A 12 22.71 -63.36 -27.14
CA VAL A 12 22.56 -62.60 -28.39
C VAL A 12 21.74 -61.31 -28.15
N THR A 13 22.14 -60.19 -28.77
CA THR A 13 21.32 -59.00 -29.08
C THR A 13 20.98 -59.06 -30.59
N PRO A 14 19.84 -58.52 -31.09
CA PRO A 14 19.60 -57.06 -31.21
C PRO A 14 18.17 -56.61 -30.82
N ILE A 15 17.98 -55.40 -30.24
CA ILE A 15 17.41 -54.16 -30.85
C ILE A 15 16.18 -54.46 -31.76
N VAL A 16 14.95 -53.96 -31.51
CA VAL A 16 14.46 -52.56 -31.53
C VAL A 16 13.08 -52.46 -30.84
N LEU A 17 12.79 -51.27 -30.29
CA LEU A 17 11.51 -50.50 -30.29
C LEU A 17 10.95 -50.12 -28.90
N THR A 18 10.84 -48.80 -28.74
CA THR A 18 10.15 -47.93 -27.77
C THR A 18 9.05 -48.53 -26.89
N GLY A 19 9.05 -48.15 -25.61
CA GLY A 19 7.93 -48.29 -24.70
C GLY A 19 7.97 -47.29 -23.54
N LEU A 20 6.92 -46.46 -23.46
CA LEU A 20 6.44 -45.87 -22.21
C LEU A 20 6.17 -46.99 -21.18
N MET A 21 6.48 -46.77 -19.90
CA MET A 21 5.62 -47.25 -18.81
C MET A 21 5.98 -46.64 -17.46
N ALA A 22 4.90 -46.33 -16.74
CA ALA A 22 4.82 -46.03 -15.31
C ALA A 22 5.07 -47.25 -14.42
N LEU A 23 5.07 -47.00 -13.10
CA LEU A 23 5.00 -47.87 -11.90
C LEU A 23 6.19 -47.51 -10.97
N GLY A 24 6.06 -47.27 -9.67
CA GLY A 24 5.05 -47.68 -8.69
C GLY A 24 5.80 -48.27 -7.50
N ILE A 25 5.70 -47.70 -6.29
CA ILE A 25 6.32 -48.17 -5.03
C ILE A 25 5.48 -47.52 -3.90
N SER A 26 5.04 -48.10 -2.78
CA SER A 26 4.97 -49.46 -2.22
C SER A 26 4.06 -49.40 -0.99
N SER A 27 3.36 -50.49 -0.68
CA SER A 27 2.52 -50.72 0.50
C SER A 27 3.24 -51.53 1.60
N PHE A 28 2.98 -51.25 2.89
CA PHE A 28 3.15 -52.17 4.05
C PHE A 28 2.28 -51.68 5.26
N PRO A 29 1.96 -52.53 6.28
CA PRO A 29 0.59 -52.96 6.57
C PRO A 29 -0.02 -52.40 7.87
N ALA A 30 -1.35 -52.47 7.94
CA ALA A 30 -2.20 -52.08 9.07
C ALA A 30 -2.12 -53.07 10.25
N GLY A 31 -1.95 -52.53 11.45
CA GLY A 31 -2.24 -53.20 12.73
C GLY A 31 -3.61 -52.78 13.25
N ALA A 32 -4.42 -53.76 13.65
CA ALA A 32 -5.78 -53.57 14.14
C ALA A 32 -5.82 -53.10 15.61
N ALA A 33 -6.62 -52.08 15.91
CA ALA A 33 -7.21 -51.88 17.23
C ALA A 33 -8.42 -50.92 17.14
N GLY A 34 -9.58 -51.41 17.58
CA GLY A 34 -10.68 -50.60 18.12
C GLY A 34 -11.57 -49.84 17.12
N THR A 35 -12.58 -50.52 16.59
CA THR A 35 -13.78 -49.85 16.07
C THR A 35 -14.53 -49.18 17.22
N THR A 36 -14.25 -47.91 17.48
CA THR A 36 -15.28 -46.97 17.95
C THR A 36 -15.95 -46.43 16.69
N VAL A 37 -17.18 -46.88 16.46
CA VAL A 37 -18.08 -46.27 15.48
C VAL A 37 -18.35 -44.85 15.99
N HIS A 38 -17.59 -43.88 15.50
CA HIS A 38 -18.10 -42.52 15.43
C HIS A 38 -19.18 -42.55 14.35
N ALA A 39 -20.43 -42.41 14.77
CA ALA A 39 -21.52 -42.11 13.85
C ALA A 39 -21.06 -40.93 12.99
N SER A 40 -20.99 -41.10 11.66
CA SER A 40 -20.88 -39.96 10.76
C SER A 40 -22.10 -39.10 11.03
N ALA A 41 -21.88 -37.89 11.54
CA ALA A 41 -22.94 -36.91 11.63
C ALA A 41 -23.52 -36.74 10.22
N GLN A 42 -24.82 -36.98 10.10
CA GLN A 42 -25.51 -37.08 8.83
C GLN A 42 -25.86 -35.66 8.40
N GLU A 43 -25.18 -35.14 7.37
CA GLU A 43 -25.52 -33.85 6.76
C GLU A 43 -27.01 -33.86 6.36
N SER A 44 -27.78 -32.94 6.94
CA SER A 44 -29.18 -32.74 6.59
C SER A 44 -29.32 -31.62 5.57
N LEU A 45 -30.12 -31.85 4.54
CA LEU A 45 -30.46 -30.84 3.54
C LEU A 45 -31.51 -29.89 4.11
N LEU A 46 -31.18 -28.61 4.20
CA LEU A 46 -32.07 -27.56 4.70
C LEU A 46 -32.81 -26.87 3.55
N VAL A 47 -32.10 -26.55 2.46
CA VAL A 47 -32.66 -25.89 1.27
C VAL A 47 -32.02 -26.46 0.02
N THR A 48 -32.84 -26.70 -1.01
CA THR A 48 -32.38 -26.94 -2.38
C THR A 48 -33.33 -26.27 -3.35
N GLU A 49 -32.80 -25.51 -4.32
CA GLU A 49 -33.61 -24.86 -5.36
C GLU A 49 -32.74 -24.57 -6.59
N ASN A 50 -33.22 -24.94 -7.77
CA ASN A 50 -32.57 -24.68 -9.06
C ASN A 50 -33.47 -23.89 -10.03
N PHE A 51 -34.66 -23.49 -9.58
CA PHE A 51 -35.65 -22.65 -10.26
C PHE A 51 -36.16 -23.13 -11.64
N ASP A 52 -35.68 -24.26 -12.17
CA ASP A 52 -36.02 -24.82 -13.48
C ASP A 52 -37.54 -25.04 -13.68
N GLN A 53 -38.26 -25.28 -12.58
CA GLN A 53 -39.71 -25.55 -12.58
C GLN A 53 -40.56 -24.30 -12.30
N LEU A 54 -39.93 -23.14 -12.12
CA LEU A 54 -40.59 -21.89 -11.75
C LEU A 54 -40.55 -20.92 -12.93
N THR A 55 -41.64 -20.15 -13.12
CA THR A 55 -41.70 -19.09 -14.14
C THR A 55 -42.44 -17.87 -13.60
N GLY A 56 -41.97 -16.67 -13.95
CA GLY A 56 -42.63 -15.41 -13.62
C GLY A 56 -42.17 -14.79 -12.28
N GLU A 57 -43.05 -13.98 -11.68
CA GLU A 57 -42.73 -13.16 -10.49
C GLU A 57 -42.86 -13.93 -9.15
N ALA A 58 -43.30 -15.18 -9.17
CA ALA A 58 -43.48 -15.98 -7.96
C ALA A 58 -42.13 -16.53 -7.47
N LEU A 59 -41.72 -16.13 -6.27
CA LEU A 59 -40.59 -16.74 -5.56
C LEU A 59 -40.93 -18.16 -5.09
N PRO A 60 -39.92 -19.01 -4.83
CA PRO A 60 -40.14 -20.32 -4.20
C PRO A 60 -40.96 -20.20 -2.90
N ASN A 61 -41.69 -21.26 -2.58
CA ASN A 61 -42.55 -21.26 -1.40
C ASN A 61 -41.74 -20.96 -0.11
N GLY A 62 -42.22 -20.02 0.69
CA GLY A 62 -41.56 -19.57 1.93
C GLY A 62 -40.52 -18.46 1.76
N TRP A 63 -39.99 -18.23 0.55
CA TRP A 63 -39.01 -17.17 0.29
C TRP A 63 -39.70 -15.80 0.26
N LYS A 64 -39.06 -14.78 0.81
CA LYS A 64 -39.66 -13.45 1.00
C LYS A 64 -38.86 -12.37 0.28
N LEU A 65 -39.52 -11.59 -0.57
CA LEU A 65 -38.97 -10.32 -1.07
C LEU A 65 -39.06 -9.29 0.06
N ILE A 66 -37.90 -8.89 0.60
CA ILE A 66 -37.83 -7.92 1.70
C ILE A 66 -37.83 -6.49 1.15
N GLU A 67 -37.11 -6.27 0.05
CA GLU A 67 -36.95 -4.96 -0.57
C GLU A 67 -36.61 -5.11 -2.06
N GLY A 68 -37.00 -4.12 -2.87
CA GLY A 68 -36.60 -4.03 -4.27
C GLY A 68 -37.37 -4.97 -5.20
N GLN A 69 -36.66 -5.57 -6.16
CA GLN A 69 -37.23 -6.36 -7.24
C GLN A 69 -36.52 -7.71 -7.37
N ALA A 70 -37.32 -8.78 -7.40
CA ALA A 70 -36.86 -10.13 -7.70
C ALA A 70 -37.88 -10.85 -8.61
N ALA A 71 -37.41 -11.69 -9.52
CA ALA A 71 -38.23 -12.51 -10.40
C ALA A 71 -37.46 -13.77 -10.83
N ILE A 72 -38.18 -14.79 -11.31
CA ILE A 72 -37.55 -15.94 -11.96
C ILE A 72 -37.44 -15.66 -13.46
N VAL A 73 -36.20 -15.59 -13.95
CA VAL A 73 -35.86 -15.32 -15.36
C VAL A 73 -34.97 -16.45 -15.86
N ASP A 74 -35.41 -17.12 -16.93
CA ASP A 74 -34.68 -18.23 -17.56
C ASP A 74 -34.24 -19.32 -16.58
N GLY A 75 -35.14 -19.70 -15.66
CA GLY A 75 -34.86 -20.73 -14.64
C GLY A 75 -33.88 -20.28 -13.57
N LYS A 76 -33.75 -18.97 -13.30
CA LYS A 76 -32.84 -18.42 -12.27
C LYS A 76 -33.51 -17.32 -11.48
N LEU A 77 -33.16 -17.19 -10.20
CA LEU A 77 -33.58 -16.04 -9.39
C LEU A 77 -32.79 -14.80 -9.80
N GLN A 78 -33.46 -13.83 -10.43
CA GLN A 78 -32.88 -12.54 -10.78
C GLN A 78 -33.25 -11.48 -9.75
N LEU A 79 -32.25 -10.80 -9.17
CA LEU A 79 -32.43 -9.56 -8.42
C LEU A 79 -32.01 -8.37 -9.27
N THR A 80 -32.83 -7.33 -9.29
CA THR A 80 -32.57 -6.10 -10.07
C THR A 80 -32.56 -4.89 -9.16
N SER A 81 -31.43 -4.20 -9.07
CA SER A 81 -31.27 -2.96 -8.32
C SER A 81 -30.60 -1.91 -9.22
N PRO A 82 -31.37 -1.05 -9.90
CA PRO A 82 -30.82 -0.09 -10.86
C PRO A 82 -30.18 1.14 -10.21
N ALA A 83 -30.28 1.30 -8.89
CA ALA A 83 -29.76 2.45 -8.15
C ALA A 83 -28.96 2.01 -6.92
N THR A 84 -27.96 2.81 -6.55
CA THR A 84 -27.05 2.51 -5.44
C THR A 84 -27.70 2.60 -4.06
N SER A 85 -28.82 3.33 -3.95
CA SER A 85 -29.52 3.64 -2.70
C SER A 85 -30.71 2.73 -2.38
N LYS A 86 -31.06 1.79 -3.27
CA LYS A 86 -32.23 0.90 -3.14
C LYS A 86 -31.84 -0.54 -3.49
N PRO A 87 -31.33 -1.32 -2.52
CA PRO A 87 -30.97 -2.70 -2.78
C PRO A 87 -32.20 -3.57 -3.02
N SER A 88 -32.01 -4.67 -3.73
CA SER A 88 -32.99 -5.76 -3.83
C SER A 88 -32.57 -6.89 -2.92
N ARG A 89 -33.48 -7.44 -2.12
CA ARG A 89 -33.20 -8.45 -1.09
C ARG A 89 -34.27 -9.52 -1.04
N VAL A 90 -33.83 -10.78 -1.10
CA VAL A 90 -34.67 -11.96 -0.91
C VAL A 90 -34.15 -12.73 0.30
N LEU A 91 -35.06 -13.08 1.21
CA LEU A 91 -34.81 -13.87 2.40
C LEU A 91 -35.31 -15.30 2.20
N ILE A 92 -34.53 -16.25 2.70
CA ILE A 92 -34.79 -17.68 2.69
C ILE A 92 -34.86 -18.12 4.17
N PRO A 93 -36.08 -18.27 4.72
CA PRO A 93 -36.24 -18.72 6.10
C PRO A 93 -35.68 -20.14 6.28
N LEU A 94 -34.93 -20.37 7.35
CA LEU A 94 -34.47 -21.71 7.73
C LEU A 94 -35.32 -22.25 8.89
N GLU A 95 -35.83 -23.48 8.75
CA GLU A 95 -36.69 -24.10 9.77
C GLU A 95 -35.89 -24.60 11.00
N GLU A 96 -34.62 -24.95 10.79
CA GLU A 96 -33.68 -25.31 11.85
C GLU A 96 -32.74 -24.11 12.08
N GLU A 97 -32.84 -23.43 13.23
CA GLU A 97 -31.91 -22.35 13.64
C GLU A 97 -30.49 -22.87 13.97
N THR A 98 -29.98 -23.81 13.16
CA THR A 98 -28.60 -24.29 13.28
C THR A 98 -27.65 -23.22 12.78
N GLY A 99 -26.59 -22.98 13.55
CA GLY A 99 -25.57 -22.00 13.21
C GLY A 99 -24.52 -22.48 12.22
N ASP A 100 -24.48 -23.80 12.02
CA ASP A 100 -23.42 -24.52 11.34
C ASP A 100 -23.95 -25.14 10.05
N TYR A 101 -23.59 -24.54 8.92
CA TYR A 101 -24.05 -24.97 7.61
C TYR A 101 -23.08 -24.60 6.50
N VAL A 102 -23.25 -25.28 5.36
CA VAL A 102 -22.69 -24.91 4.07
C VAL A 102 -23.80 -24.28 3.24
N PHE A 103 -23.59 -23.06 2.75
CA PHE A 103 -24.50 -22.34 1.85
C PHE A 103 -23.82 -22.09 0.51
N GLU A 104 -24.39 -22.65 -0.55
CA GLU A 104 -23.85 -22.65 -1.91
C GLU A 104 -24.87 -22.05 -2.89
N ALA A 105 -24.38 -21.33 -3.89
CA ALA A 105 -25.17 -20.85 -5.02
C ALA A 105 -24.25 -20.48 -6.20
N ASP A 106 -24.75 -20.63 -7.42
CA ASP A 106 -24.11 -20.07 -8.61
C ASP A 106 -24.59 -18.64 -8.82
N MET A 107 -23.67 -17.71 -8.99
CA MET A 107 -23.96 -16.29 -9.19
C MET A 107 -23.50 -15.82 -10.57
N THR A 108 -24.35 -15.04 -11.26
CA THR A 108 -24.06 -14.46 -12.58
C THR A 108 -24.41 -12.97 -12.60
N PHE A 109 -23.43 -12.11 -12.85
CA PHE A 109 -23.72 -10.69 -13.12
C PHE A 109 -24.32 -10.53 -14.51
N ILE A 110 -25.39 -9.76 -14.62
CA ILE A 110 -26.04 -9.41 -15.89
C ILE A 110 -25.68 -7.98 -16.28
N SER A 111 -25.73 -7.05 -15.33
CA SER A 111 -25.32 -5.66 -15.51
C SER A 111 -24.89 -5.04 -14.19
N ALA A 112 -24.08 -3.99 -14.27
CA ALA A 112 -23.70 -3.17 -13.12
C ALA A 112 -23.66 -1.70 -13.56
N VAL A 113 -24.03 -0.78 -12.67
CA VAL A 113 -23.90 0.66 -12.93
C VAL A 113 -22.41 1.04 -13.10
N GLU A 114 -21.55 0.42 -12.30
CA GLU A 114 -20.09 0.55 -12.33
C GLU A 114 -19.45 -0.66 -11.63
N ASP A 115 -18.15 -0.86 -11.82
CA ASP A 115 -17.42 -2.04 -11.34
C ASP A 115 -17.39 -2.20 -9.81
N THR A 116 -17.59 -1.10 -9.09
CA THR A 116 -17.62 -1.08 -7.63
C THR A 116 -18.94 -1.62 -7.07
N ARG A 117 -19.99 -1.81 -7.90
CA ARG A 117 -21.29 -2.32 -7.47
C ARG A 117 -21.27 -3.82 -7.25
N TRP A 118 -22.18 -4.29 -6.39
CA TRP A 118 -22.06 -5.62 -5.79
C TRP A 118 -23.39 -6.36 -5.63
N ALA A 119 -23.27 -7.68 -5.52
CA ALA A 119 -24.28 -8.62 -5.06
C ALA A 119 -23.72 -9.44 -3.89
N SER A 120 -24.56 -10.08 -3.10
CA SER A 120 -24.10 -10.86 -1.95
C SER A 120 -25.00 -12.04 -1.59
N MET A 121 -24.39 -13.01 -0.94
CA MET A 121 -25.07 -14.07 -0.17
C MET A 121 -25.16 -13.61 1.29
N MET A 122 -26.38 -13.44 1.80
CA MET A 122 -26.67 -13.07 3.20
C MET A 122 -26.79 -14.34 4.04
N TYR A 123 -26.32 -14.29 5.29
CA TYR A 123 -26.34 -15.43 6.18
C TYR A 123 -26.38 -15.02 7.65
N ARG A 124 -26.96 -15.89 8.50
CA ARG A 124 -27.27 -15.62 9.91
C ARG A 124 -28.10 -14.34 10.05
N VAL A 125 -29.11 -14.19 9.18
CA VAL A 125 -29.99 -13.02 9.14
C VAL A 125 -30.95 -13.05 10.33
N GLN A 126 -30.94 -11.97 11.10
CA GLN A 126 -31.78 -11.78 12.28
C GLN A 126 -33.05 -10.99 11.92
N ASP A 127 -34.08 -11.16 12.75
CA ASP A 127 -35.33 -10.38 12.71
C ASP A 127 -35.99 -10.33 11.31
N SER A 128 -35.75 -11.37 10.49
CA SER A 128 -36.14 -11.46 9.08
C SER A 128 -35.73 -10.25 8.23
N ASN A 129 -34.69 -9.49 8.63
CA ASN A 129 -34.23 -8.31 7.90
C ASN A 129 -32.77 -7.93 8.21
N TYR A 130 -32.49 -7.47 9.43
CA TYR A 130 -31.16 -7.12 9.93
C TYR A 130 -31.15 -7.19 11.46
N PRO A 131 -29.99 -7.43 12.10
CA PRO A 131 -28.65 -7.55 11.50
C PRO A 131 -28.37 -8.85 10.73
N TYR A 132 -27.28 -8.88 9.96
CA TYR A 132 -26.80 -10.09 9.25
C TYR A 132 -25.34 -9.97 8.84
N TYR A 133 -24.72 -11.11 8.51
CA TYR A 133 -23.48 -11.16 7.74
C TYR A 133 -23.76 -11.37 6.26
N GLN A 134 -22.80 -10.98 5.42
CA GLN A 134 -22.84 -11.26 3.99
C GLN A 134 -21.46 -11.56 3.41
N PHE A 135 -21.44 -12.41 2.39
CA PHE A 135 -20.34 -12.54 1.45
C PHE A 135 -20.66 -11.64 0.26
N ALA A 136 -20.09 -10.43 0.26
CA ALA A 136 -20.31 -9.46 -0.80
C ALA A 136 -19.27 -9.61 -1.91
N VAL A 137 -19.75 -9.57 -3.14
CA VAL A 137 -18.96 -9.71 -4.36
C VAL A 137 -19.23 -8.50 -5.24
N ARG A 138 -18.22 -7.68 -5.50
CA ARG A 138 -18.27 -6.60 -6.49
C ARG A 138 -18.12 -7.17 -7.90
N ARG A 139 -18.61 -6.48 -8.93
CA ARG A 139 -18.34 -6.90 -10.32
C ARG A 139 -16.83 -6.87 -10.61
N GLY A 140 -16.16 -5.80 -10.19
CA GLY A 140 -14.70 -5.65 -10.25
C GLY A 140 -13.98 -6.40 -9.14
N THR A 141 -14.07 -7.73 -9.15
CA THR A 141 -13.49 -8.59 -8.09
C THR A 141 -11.97 -8.51 -7.97
N THR A 142 -11.25 -7.99 -8.97
CA THR A 142 -9.80 -7.77 -8.90
C THR A 142 -9.39 -6.61 -8.00
N ALA A 143 -10.32 -5.71 -7.66
CA ALA A 143 -10.06 -4.65 -6.69
C ALA A 143 -9.80 -5.24 -5.30
N LEU A 144 -9.02 -4.54 -4.47
CA LEU A 144 -8.65 -4.97 -3.10
C LEU A 144 -9.85 -5.29 -2.18
N ASN A 145 -10.99 -4.68 -2.45
CA ASN A 145 -12.27 -4.90 -1.77
C ASN A 145 -13.31 -5.56 -2.71
N GLY A 146 -12.84 -6.28 -3.73
CA GLY A 146 -13.67 -6.97 -4.71
C GLY A 146 -14.53 -8.08 -4.09
N LEU A 147 -14.07 -8.64 -2.99
CA LEU A 147 -14.73 -9.64 -2.16
C LEU A 147 -14.68 -9.19 -0.70
N GLU A 148 -15.78 -9.31 0.03
CA GLU A 148 -15.90 -8.78 1.39
C GLU A 148 -16.67 -9.75 2.30
N PHE A 149 -16.12 -9.99 3.50
CA PHE A 149 -16.94 -10.37 4.64
C PHE A 149 -17.41 -9.08 5.28
N ALA A 150 -18.72 -8.84 5.21
CA ALA A 150 -19.35 -7.64 5.70
C ALA A 150 -20.53 -7.99 6.61
N MET A 151 -20.94 -7.03 7.43
CA MET A 151 -22.13 -7.13 8.24
C MET A 151 -22.96 -5.86 8.16
N ARG A 152 -24.28 -6.06 8.18
CA ARG A 152 -25.25 -5.00 8.42
C ARG A 152 -25.59 -5.01 9.91
N THR A 153 -25.30 -3.92 10.61
CA THR A 153 -25.52 -3.83 12.06
C THR A 153 -26.99 -3.65 12.41
N GLU A 154 -27.32 -3.75 13.70
CA GLU A 154 -28.66 -3.51 14.26
C GLU A 154 -29.16 -2.10 13.96
N GLN A 155 -28.23 -1.14 13.86
CA GLN A 155 -28.51 0.26 13.49
C GLN A 155 -28.60 0.47 11.97
N ASN A 156 -28.61 -0.61 11.19
CA ASN A 156 -28.66 -0.57 9.74
C ASN A 156 -27.45 0.21 9.14
N VAL A 157 -26.25 -0.06 9.66
CA VAL A 157 -24.97 0.51 9.18
C VAL A 157 -24.08 -0.63 8.65
N TRP A 158 -23.26 -0.34 7.63
CA TRP A 158 -22.30 -1.30 7.11
C TRP A 158 -21.02 -1.32 7.96
N ASN A 159 -20.53 -2.52 8.25
CA ASN A 159 -19.18 -2.76 8.74
C ASN A 159 -18.54 -3.87 7.87
N VAL A 160 -17.30 -3.68 7.43
CA VAL A 160 -16.59 -4.61 6.55
C VAL A 160 -15.28 -5.03 7.24
N PRO A 161 -15.32 -6.07 8.10
CA PRO A 161 -14.13 -6.46 8.87
C PRO A 161 -13.01 -7.06 8.03
N GLU A 162 -13.36 -7.78 6.96
CA GLU A 162 -12.41 -8.51 6.13
C GLU A 162 -12.74 -8.32 4.65
N LYS A 163 -11.69 -8.18 3.84
CA LYS A 163 -11.80 -7.92 2.40
C LYS A 163 -10.69 -8.63 1.64
N THR A 164 -10.94 -8.95 0.38
CA THR A 164 -9.95 -9.53 -0.51
C THR A 164 -10.27 -9.23 -1.97
N PHE A 165 -9.35 -9.61 -2.84
CA PHE A 165 -9.55 -9.61 -4.29
C PHE A 165 -9.63 -11.05 -4.82
N TYR A 166 -10.18 -11.19 -6.01
CA TYR A 166 -10.12 -12.41 -6.81
C TYR A 166 -9.18 -12.19 -8.00
N PRO A 167 -8.44 -13.22 -8.47
CA PRO A 167 -7.45 -13.06 -9.54
C PRO A 167 -8.00 -12.54 -10.87
N GLU A 168 -9.30 -12.74 -11.12
CA GLU A 168 -9.98 -12.19 -12.29
C GLU A 168 -11.22 -11.39 -11.89
N SER A 169 -11.60 -10.45 -12.75
CA SER A 169 -12.84 -9.70 -12.64
C SER A 169 -14.01 -10.60 -13.06
N PHE A 170 -15.14 -10.56 -12.33
CA PHE A 170 -16.31 -11.32 -12.74
C PHE A 170 -16.90 -10.77 -14.04
N GLN A 171 -17.11 -11.66 -15.01
CA GLN A 171 -17.62 -11.30 -16.33
C GLN A 171 -19.16 -11.32 -16.36
N PHE A 172 -19.74 -10.42 -17.15
CA PHE A 172 -21.18 -10.46 -17.41
C PHE A 172 -21.57 -11.75 -18.15
N GLY A 173 -22.65 -12.39 -17.72
CA GLY A 173 -23.16 -13.63 -18.29
C GLY A 173 -22.36 -14.90 -17.96
N LYS A 174 -21.25 -14.80 -17.22
CA LYS A 174 -20.49 -15.95 -16.72
C LYS A 174 -20.92 -16.30 -15.29
N SER A 175 -21.25 -17.58 -15.07
CA SER A 175 -21.58 -18.10 -13.73
C SER A 175 -20.32 -18.38 -12.92
N TYR A 176 -20.37 -18.07 -11.63
CA TYR A 176 -19.35 -18.36 -10.65
C TYR A 176 -19.97 -19.07 -9.46
N HIS A 177 -19.35 -20.16 -9.00
CA HIS A 177 -19.84 -20.94 -7.88
C HIS A 177 -19.36 -20.32 -6.56
N LEU A 178 -20.30 -19.88 -5.72
CA LEU A 178 -20.01 -19.31 -4.41
C LEU A 178 -20.38 -20.31 -3.32
N LYS A 179 -19.52 -20.39 -2.31
CA LYS A 179 -19.75 -21.24 -1.13
C LYS A 179 -19.36 -20.52 0.15
N ILE A 180 -20.20 -20.65 1.16
CA ILE A 180 -19.97 -20.18 2.53
C ILE A 180 -20.04 -21.40 3.45
N VAL A 181 -19.02 -21.61 4.27
CA VAL A 181 -19.04 -22.58 5.36
C VAL A 181 -19.07 -21.79 6.66
N ALA A 182 -20.20 -21.81 7.36
CA ALA A 182 -20.36 -21.21 8.69
C ALA A 182 -20.23 -22.31 9.74
N LYS A 183 -19.35 -22.11 10.73
CA LYS A 183 -19.08 -23.05 11.81
C LYS A 183 -18.73 -22.30 13.08
N ASP A 184 -19.55 -22.42 14.12
CA ASP A 184 -19.39 -21.68 15.39
C ASP A 184 -19.26 -20.16 15.15
N ASN A 185 -18.14 -19.54 15.52
CA ASN A 185 -17.84 -18.13 15.25
C ASN A 185 -17.08 -17.90 13.94
N ARG A 186 -16.76 -18.96 13.18
CA ARG A 186 -15.91 -18.91 12.01
C ARG A 186 -16.70 -19.04 10.71
N VAL A 187 -16.21 -18.36 9.68
CA VAL A 187 -16.73 -18.48 8.33
C VAL A 187 -15.59 -18.59 7.33
N GLN A 188 -15.78 -19.50 6.37
CA GLN A 188 -14.96 -19.59 5.16
C GLN A 188 -15.82 -19.23 3.94
N GLN A 189 -15.30 -18.41 3.06
CA GLN A 189 -15.95 -17.99 1.82
C GLN A 189 -15.09 -18.41 0.64
N PHE A 190 -15.73 -18.95 -0.40
CA PHE A 190 -15.06 -19.52 -1.57
C PHE A 190 -15.65 -19.01 -2.87
N VAL A 191 -14.79 -18.87 -3.88
CA VAL A 191 -15.18 -18.65 -5.28
C VAL A 191 -14.59 -19.78 -6.13
N ASN A 192 -15.42 -20.53 -6.85
CA ASN A 192 -15.02 -21.67 -7.67
C ASN A 192 -14.11 -22.66 -6.91
N GLY A 193 -14.39 -22.89 -5.63
CA GLY A 193 -13.62 -23.77 -4.75
C GLY A 193 -12.32 -23.16 -4.18
N GLN A 194 -11.90 -21.98 -4.63
CA GLN A 194 -10.78 -21.26 -4.03
C GLN A 194 -11.24 -20.57 -2.74
N LEU A 195 -10.56 -20.85 -1.62
CA LEU A 195 -10.76 -20.12 -0.36
C LEU A 195 -10.31 -18.67 -0.54
N VAL A 196 -11.20 -17.72 -0.31
CA VAL A 196 -10.94 -16.29 -0.48
C VAL A 196 -10.96 -15.53 0.85
N ILE A 197 -11.83 -15.92 1.78
CA ILE A 197 -11.89 -15.34 3.13
C ILE A 197 -12.02 -16.48 4.14
N ASP A 198 -11.25 -16.42 5.21
CA ASP A 198 -11.30 -17.31 6.36
C ASP A 198 -11.14 -16.47 7.63
N THR A 199 -12.19 -16.38 8.44
CA THR A 199 -12.25 -15.45 9.57
C THR A 199 -13.14 -15.97 10.70
N ASP A 200 -12.71 -15.72 11.94
CA ASP A 200 -13.45 -15.99 13.18
C ASP A 200 -14.25 -14.78 13.69
N LEU A 201 -14.35 -13.73 12.87
CA LEU A 201 -15.07 -12.49 13.16
C LEU A 201 -16.59 -12.60 13.01
N ALA A 202 -17.12 -13.79 12.67
CA ALA A 202 -18.55 -14.08 12.61
C ALA A 202 -19.15 -14.48 13.98
N ALA A 203 -18.58 -13.97 15.08
CA ALA A 203 -18.92 -14.35 16.46
C ALA A 203 -20.21 -13.74 17.03
N LYS A 204 -20.70 -12.63 16.47
CA LYS A 204 -21.80 -11.84 17.04
C LYS A 204 -23.17 -12.53 16.93
N TRP A 205 -23.45 -13.13 15.78
CA TRP A 205 -24.64 -13.95 15.52
C TRP A 205 -24.20 -15.35 15.15
N SER A 206 -24.73 -16.35 15.84
CA SER A 206 -24.37 -17.76 15.62
C SER A 206 -25.35 -18.49 14.72
N ASN A 207 -26.60 -18.05 14.60
CA ASN A 207 -27.64 -18.66 13.77
C ASN A 207 -28.45 -17.61 13.00
N GLY A 208 -29.43 -18.02 12.20
CA GLY A 208 -30.38 -17.15 11.51
C GLY A 208 -30.63 -17.56 10.08
N ASP A 209 -31.49 -16.81 9.39
CA ASP A 209 -31.89 -17.10 8.00
C ASP A 209 -30.75 -16.84 7.00
N VAL A 210 -30.94 -17.25 5.75
CA VAL A 210 -30.02 -16.96 4.64
C VAL A 210 -30.74 -16.17 3.54
N GLY A 211 -30.02 -15.69 2.53
CA GLY A 211 -30.65 -14.96 1.44
C GLY A 211 -29.69 -14.39 0.43
N PHE A 212 -30.23 -13.53 -0.45
CA PHE A 212 -29.48 -12.86 -1.50
C PHE A 212 -29.77 -11.37 -1.52
N GLN A 213 -28.77 -10.58 -1.89
CA GLN A 213 -28.87 -9.13 -2.03
C GLN A 213 -28.17 -8.62 -3.28
N ALA A 214 -28.68 -7.55 -3.86
CA ALA A 214 -28.08 -6.83 -4.99
C ALA A 214 -28.17 -5.32 -4.77
N ALA A 215 -27.13 -4.57 -5.10
CA ALA A 215 -27.12 -3.11 -4.96
C ALA A 215 -26.41 -2.43 -6.14
N GLY A 216 -27.15 -1.76 -7.01
CA GLY A 216 -26.61 -1.13 -8.23
C GLY A 216 -26.21 -2.13 -9.32
N VAL A 217 -26.76 -3.34 -9.28
CA VAL A 217 -26.51 -4.43 -10.23
C VAL A 217 -27.81 -5.17 -10.56
N THR A 218 -27.82 -5.84 -11.72
CA THR A 218 -28.71 -6.96 -11.99
C THR A 218 -27.89 -8.24 -11.93
N VAL A 219 -28.34 -9.20 -11.14
CA VAL A 219 -27.62 -10.45 -10.85
C VAL A 219 -28.61 -11.62 -10.84
N GLN A 220 -28.15 -12.78 -11.27
CA GLN A 220 -28.89 -14.03 -11.20
C GLN A 220 -28.22 -15.01 -10.24
N PHE A 221 -29.04 -15.75 -9.49
CA PHE A 221 -28.65 -16.85 -8.62
C PHE A 221 -29.33 -18.14 -9.06
N ASP A 222 -28.59 -19.25 -8.98
CA ASP A 222 -29.03 -20.57 -9.40
C ASP A 222 -28.36 -21.65 -8.51
N ASN A 223 -28.83 -22.90 -8.60
CA ASN A 223 -28.28 -24.06 -7.89
C ASN A 223 -28.06 -23.81 -6.39
N VAL A 224 -29.08 -23.25 -5.73
CA VAL A 224 -29.04 -22.88 -4.32
C VAL A 224 -29.12 -24.13 -3.46
N LYS A 225 -28.17 -24.27 -2.53
CA LYS A 225 -28.10 -25.41 -1.62
C LYS A 225 -27.65 -24.97 -0.24
N VAL A 226 -28.36 -25.41 0.79
CA VAL A 226 -28.00 -25.22 2.20
C VAL A 226 -28.03 -26.57 2.89
N THR A 227 -26.93 -26.97 3.51
CA THR A 227 -26.81 -28.24 4.25
C THR A 227 -26.20 -27.99 5.61
N THR A 228 -26.66 -28.69 6.65
CA THR A 228 -25.97 -28.67 7.95
C THR A 228 -24.57 -29.23 7.82
N THR A 229 -23.64 -28.76 8.66
CA THR A 229 -22.29 -29.34 8.74
C THR A 229 -21.88 -29.57 10.18
N SER A 230 -21.19 -30.68 10.39
CA SER A 230 -20.53 -31.03 11.64
C SER A 230 -19.01 -31.11 11.47
N GLU A 231 -18.49 -30.81 10.29
CA GLU A 231 -17.06 -30.88 10.02
C GLU A 231 -16.33 -29.79 10.79
N GLU A 232 -15.26 -30.18 11.48
CA GLU A 232 -14.35 -29.24 12.12
C GLU A 232 -13.51 -28.54 11.05
N LEU A 233 -13.37 -27.21 11.18
CA LEU A 233 -12.53 -26.43 10.27
C LEU A 233 -11.04 -26.59 10.62
N PRO A 234 -10.14 -26.63 9.61
CA PRO A 234 -8.69 -26.68 9.86
C PRO A 234 -8.26 -25.43 10.64
N PRO A 235 -7.23 -25.45 11.51
CA PRO A 235 -6.83 -24.28 12.30
C PRO A 235 -6.70 -23.00 11.46
N LEU A 236 -7.13 -21.86 12.00
CA LEU A 236 -7.00 -20.58 11.31
C LEU A 236 -5.52 -20.27 11.08
N GLU A 237 -5.15 -19.98 9.84
CA GLU A 237 -3.78 -19.62 9.51
C GLU A 237 -3.45 -18.24 10.09
N ASN A 238 -2.48 -18.19 11.00
CA ASN A 238 -2.01 -16.92 11.55
C ASN A 238 -1.10 -16.25 10.52
N SER A 239 -1.42 -15.01 10.16
CA SER A 239 -0.49 -14.21 9.35
C SER A 239 0.79 -14.02 10.15
N LYS A 240 1.94 -14.43 9.59
CA LYS A 240 3.25 -14.12 10.17
C LYS A 240 3.62 -12.64 10.04
N ALA A 241 2.62 -11.76 9.90
CA ALA A 241 2.77 -10.33 9.83
C ALA A 241 3.18 -9.79 11.21
N PHE A 242 4.17 -8.91 11.23
CA PHE A 242 4.67 -8.31 12.46
C PHE A 242 5.16 -6.88 12.16
N LEU A 243 5.17 -6.04 13.18
CA LEU A 243 5.95 -4.82 13.20
C LEU A 243 7.29 -5.15 13.84
N ALA A 244 8.37 -4.78 13.18
CA ALA A 244 9.67 -4.94 13.78
C ALA A 244 9.84 -3.90 14.91
N GLU A 245 10.63 -4.22 15.92
CA GLU A 245 10.95 -3.26 16.98
C GLU A 245 11.74 -2.07 16.39
N GLU A 246 11.50 -0.89 16.94
CA GLU A 246 12.14 0.36 16.54
C GLU A 246 12.56 1.14 17.78
N PRO A 247 13.56 2.04 17.65
CA PRO A 247 14.04 2.84 18.76
C PRO A 247 12.91 3.72 19.31
N GLU A 248 12.83 3.83 20.64
CA GLU A 248 11.96 4.84 21.25
C GLU A 248 12.35 6.23 20.75
N THR A 249 11.38 6.94 20.19
CA THR A 249 11.61 8.26 19.63
C THR A 249 10.37 9.12 19.73
N ASN A 250 10.64 10.42 19.82
CA ASN A 250 9.63 11.47 19.81
C ASN A 250 9.54 12.17 18.44
N ILE A 251 10.33 11.72 17.46
CA ILE A 251 10.31 12.20 16.09
C ILE A 251 9.14 11.52 15.37
N VAL A 252 8.30 12.35 14.77
CA VAL A 252 7.26 11.90 13.84
C VAL A 252 7.95 11.43 12.57
N ASN A 253 7.66 10.22 12.12
CA ASN A 253 8.34 9.58 10.98
C ASN A 253 9.86 9.49 11.13
N ALA A 254 10.33 9.00 12.28
CA ALA A 254 11.73 8.65 12.42
C ALA A 254 12.16 7.67 11.31
N PRO A 255 13.35 7.86 10.71
CA PRO A 255 13.90 6.89 9.78
C PRO A 255 14.03 5.50 10.42
N THR A 256 13.67 4.45 9.70
CA THR A 256 13.89 3.09 10.18
C THR A 256 15.39 2.77 10.27
N VAL A 257 15.82 2.15 11.38
CA VAL A 257 17.21 1.68 11.54
C VAL A 257 17.38 0.34 10.83
N ILE A 258 18.39 0.27 9.97
CA ILE A 258 18.74 -0.90 9.15
C ILE A 258 20.19 -1.26 9.47
N SER A 259 20.43 -2.49 9.91
CA SER A 259 21.77 -2.98 10.23
C SER A 259 22.38 -3.81 9.12
N ASN A 260 23.68 -4.09 9.24
CA ASN A 260 24.41 -5.00 8.37
C ASN A 260 24.67 -6.31 9.11
N PHE A 261 24.52 -7.44 8.43
CA PHE A 261 24.83 -8.73 9.03
C PHE A 261 26.34 -8.96 9.18
N GLU A 262 26.79 -9.21 10.41
CA GLU A 262 28.12 -9.78 10.64
C GLU A 262 28.05 -11.27 11.01
N ASN A 263 27.21 -11.63 11.99
CA ASN A 263 27.04 -13.00 12.47
C ASN A 263 25.67 -13.26 13.16
N VAL A 264 25.33 -14.55 13.36
CA VAL A 264 24.06 -14.99 14.00
C VAL A 264 23.95 -14.57 15.47
N GLY A 265 25.08 -14.34 16.16
CA GLY A 265 25.08 -13.89 17.55
C GLY A 265 24.45 -12.51 17.72
N GLU A 266 24.70 -11.60 16.77
CA GLU A 266 24.14 -10.24 16.77
C GLU A 266 22.63 -10.23 16.53
N ILE A 267 22.09 -11.08 15.64
CA ILE A 267 20.64 -11.18 15.45
C ILE A 267 19.91 -11.48 16.77
N LYS A 268 20.55 -12.22 17.69
CA LYS A 268 19.97 -12.54 19.00
C LYS A 268 20.03 -11.37 19.99
N ASN A 269 20.99 -10.47 19.82
CA ASN A 269 21.27 -9.36 20.73
C ASN A 269 20.82 -8.00 20.17
N SER A 270 20.51 -7.91 18.88
CA SER A 270 20.02 -6.71 18.21
C SER A 270 18.65 -6.36 18.78
N GLN A 271 18.52 -5.11 19.20
CA GLN A 271 17.31 -4.49 19.70
C GLN A 271 17.11 -3.21 18.91
N ASP A 272 15.86 -2.76 18.77
CA ASP A 272 15.53 -1.48 18.15
C ASP A 272 15.98 -1.33 16.68
N VAL A 273 16.11 -2.45 15.97
CA VAL A 273 16.50 -2.50 14.55
C VAL A 273 15.44 -3.28 13.78
N SER A 274 14.88 -2.65 12.74
CA SER A 274 13.75 -3.24 12.02
C SER A 274 14.15 -4.23 10.94
N SER A 275 15.27 -3.96 10.28
CA SER A 275 15.70 -4.70 9.10
C SER A 275 17.21 -4.94 9.11
N MET A 276 17.66 -5.98 8.41
CA MET A 276 19.09 -6.27 8.28
C MET A 276 19.45 -6.67 6.86
N ILE A 277 20.54 -6.09 6.38
CA ILE A 277 21.16 -6.37 5.09
C ILE A 277 21.95 -7.67 5.19
N LEU A 278 21.63 -8.59 4.28
CA LEU A 278 22.23 -9.91 4.13
C LEU A 278 22.97 -9.96 2.79
N PRO A 279 24.31 -9.83 2.75
CA PRO A 279 25.11 -10.02 1.53
C PRO A 279 25.06 -11.49 1.08
N VAL A 280 24.10 -11.82 0.23
CA VAL A 280 23.86 -13.18 -0.24
C VAL A 280 24.85 -13.54 -1.33
N ARG A 281 25.43 -14.73 -1.24
CA ARG A 281 26.29 -15.33 -2.27
C ARG A 281 25.93 -16.78 -2.47
N THR A 282 26.22 -17.30 -3.65
CA THR A 282 26.03 -18.71 -4.00
C THR A 282 27.38 -19.40 -4.26
N ASN A 283 27.48 -20.68 -3.93
CA ASN A 283 28.63 -21.52 -4.30
C ASN A 283 28.40 -22.33 -5.60
N GLU A 284 29.35 -23.17 -6.01
CA GLU A 284 29.24 -24.00 -7.23
C GLU A 284 28.12 -25.08 -7.16
N LEU A 285 27.54 -25.30 -5.99
CA LEU A 285 26.47 -26.27 -5.73
C LEU A 285 25.09 -25.62 -5.55
N ASP A 286 24.95 -24.34 -5.92
CA ASP A 286 23.74 -23.54 -5.73
C ASP A 286 23.32 -23.35 -4.26
N GLU A 287 24.24 -23.54 -3.31
CA GLU A 287 23.98 -23.30 -1.89
C GLU A 287 24.19 -21.82 -1.54
N LEU A 288 23.25 -21.25 -0.77
CA LEU A 288 23.23 -19.83 -0.42
C LEU A 288 23.88 -19.57 0.94
N PHE A 289 24.74 -18.56 0.98
CA PHE A 289 25.44 -18.12 2.18
C PHE A 289 25.32 -16.61 2.37
N VAL A 290 25.41 -16.19 3.63
CA VAL A 290 25.69 -14.81 4.03
C VAL A 290 27.01 -14.83 4.78
N ASN A 291 28.02 -14.15 4.25
CA ASN A 291 29.41 -14.35 4.65
C ASN A 291 29.80 -15.83 4.58
N GLU A 292 30.08 -16.49 5.71
CA GLU A 292 30.39 -17.93 5.80
C GLU A 292 29.24 -18.76 6.38
N THR A 293 28.07 -18.15 6.64
CA THR A 293 26.93 -18.82 7.30
C THR A 293 25.86 -19.24 6.28
N PRO A 294 25.33 -20.47 6.33
CA PRO A 294 24.21 -20.88 5.49
C PRO A 294 23.00 -19.97 5.66
N LEU A 295 22.39 -19.54 4.55
CA LEU A 295 21.25 -18.62 4.59
C LEU A 295 20.08 -19.18 5.41
N SER A 296 19.85 -20.50 5.41
CA SER A 296 18.82 -21.15 6.22
C SER A 296 18.93 -20.84 7.71
N ASP A 297 20.15 -20.81 8.22
CA ASP A 297 20.44 -20.66 9.65
C ASP A 297 20.23 -19.21 10.08
N VAL A 298 20.62 -18.28 9.20
CA VAL A 298 20.37 -16.83 9.35
C VAL A 298 18.87 -16.57 9.38
N MET A 299 18.10 -17.12 8.43
CA MET A 299 16.66 -16.92 8.34
C MET A 299 15.89 -17.45 9.55
N GLU A 300 16.30 -18.60 10.10
CA GLU A 300 15.68 -19.13 11.33
C GLU A 300 15.96 -18.22 12.53
N ALA A 301 17.14 -17.60 12.60
CA ALA A 301 17.48 -16.65 13.66
C ALA A 301 16.69 -15.33 13.58
N MET A 302 16.37 -14.86 12.36
CA MET A 302 15.64 -13.59 12.11
C MET A 302 14.12 -13.71 12.24
N LYS A 303 13.58 -14.93 12.18
CA LYS A 303 12.15 -15.20 12.04
C LYS A 303 11.29 -14.45 13.06
N GLY A 304 10.42 -13.57 12.56
CA GLY A 304 9.46 -12.79 13.35
C GLY A 304 10.07 -11.66 14.16
N LYS A 305 11.37 -11.35 13.97
CA LYS A 305 12.07 -10.27 14.67
C LYS A 305 12.40 -9.11 13.75
N MET A 306 12.88 -9.41 12.55
CA MET A 306 13.48 -8.44 11.65
C MET A 306 13.14 -8.76 10.19
N ILE A 307 13.10 -7.72 9.37
CA ILE A 307 12.84 -7.84 7.94
C ILE A 307 14.16 -8.14 7.20
N PRO A 308 14.27 -9.26 6.48
CA PRO A 308 15.47 -9.60 5.72
C PRO A 308 15.57 -8.74 4.45
N ILE A 309 16.73 -8.12 4.24
CA ILE A 309 17.09 -7.41 3.01
C ILE A 309 18.20 -8.22 2.33
N PHE A 310 17.87 -8.98 1.28
CA PHE A 310 18.85 -9.74 0.51
C PHE A 310 19.63 -8.80 -0.41
N GLN A 311 20.89 -8.57 -0.09
CA GLN A 311 21.81 -7.86 -0.96
C GLN A 311 22.44 -8.83 -1.96
N VAL A 312 22.23 -8.59 -3.26
CA VAL A 312 22.72 -9.43 -4.35
C VAL A 312 23.57 -8.59 -5.29
N GLN A 313 24.74 -9.11 -5.68
CA GLN A 313 25.70 -8.42 -6.55
C GLN A 313 26.16 -9.26 -7.74
N ASP A 314 25.57 -10.45 -7.92
CA ASP A 314 25.89 -11.36 -9.01
C ASP A 314 24.64 -12.10 -9.50
N GLU A 315 24.59 -12.35 -10.81
CA GLU A 315 23.47 -13.03 -11.47
C GLU A 315 23.34 -14.50 -11.04
N SER A 316 24.45 -15.15 -10.65
CA SER A 316 24.45 -16.54 -10.18
C SER A 316 23.63 -16.75 -8.91
N SER A 317 23.41 -15.71 -8.11
CA SER A 317 22.64 -15.80 -6.88
C SER A 317 21.12 -15.68 -7.07
N ILE A 318 20.65 -15.23 -8.25
CA ILE A 318 19.24 -14.91 -8.51
C ILE A 318 18.34 -16.14 -8.43
N ALA A 319 18.58 -17.13 -9.30
CA ALA A 319 17.72 -18.31 -9.39
C ALA A 319 17.76 -19.18 -8.10
N PRO A 320 18.93 -19.43 -7.47
CA PRO A 320 18.99 -20.13 -6.19
C PRO A 320 18.23 -19.39 -5.08
N LEU A 321 18.35 -18.05 -4.99
CA LEU A 321 17.63 -17.27 -3.99
C LEU A 321 16.11 -17.31 -4.20
N GLN A 322 15.63 -17.20 -5.44
CA GLN A 322 14.20 -17.35 -5.76
C GLN A 322 13.68 -18.74 -5.37
N ALA A 323 14.45 -19.79 -5.67
CA ALA A 323 14.11 -21.16 -5.27
C ALA A 323 14.02 -21.30 -3.75
N PHE A 324 14.98 -20.73 -3.01
CA PHE A 324 14.99 -20.72 -1.55
C PHE A 324 13.81 -19.96 -0.96
N ILE A 325 13.49 -18.76 -1.47
CA ILE A 325 12.35 -17.95 -1.03
C ILE A 325 11.04 -18.74 -1.18
N LYS A 326 10.87 -19.40 -2.34
CA LYS A 326 9.71 -20.24 -2.62
C LYS A 326 9.64 -21.46 -1.71
N GLU A 327 10.74 -22.18 -1.52
CA GLU A 327 10.81 -23.37 -0.66
C GLU A 327 10.47 -23.02 0.79
N LYS A 328 11.01 -21.91 1.30
CA LYS A 328 10.78 -21.44 2.67
C LYS A 328 9.47 -20.65 2.84
N GLN A 329 8.74 -20.41 1.75
CA GLN A 329 7.50 -19.62 1.72
C GLN A 329 7.66 -18.26 2.40
N LEU A 330 8.78 -17.57 2.12
CA LEU A 330 8.99 -16.22 2.63
C LEU A 330 8.06 -15.26 1.89
N GLN A 331 7.43 -14.33 2.61
CA GLN A 331 6.45 -13.38 2.06
C GLN A 331 6.80 -11.92 2.34
N ASP A 332 7.63 -11.66 3.35
CA ASP A 332 8.00 -10.31 3.76
C ASP A 332 9.52 -10.14 3.64
N ILE A 333 9.96 -9.83 2.41
CA ILE A 333 11.38 -9.73 2.06
C ILE A 333 11.66 -8.47 1.23
N HIS A 334 12.89 -7.99 1.32
CA HIS A 334 13.39 -6.90 0.50
C HIS A 334 14.61 -7.38 -0.28
N VAL A 335 14.83 -6.85 -1.48
CA VAL A 335 16.05 -7.09 -2.27
C VAL A 335 16.78 -5.78 -2.50
N LEU A 336 18.10 -5.83 -2.45
CA LEU A 336 18.98 -4.68 -2.61
C LEU A 336 20.11 -5.03 -3.57
N SER A 337 20.41 -4.16 -4.53
CA SER A 337 21.59 -4.30 -5.37
C SER A 337 22.09 -2.93 -5.82
N SER A 338 23.37 -2.82 -6.17
CA SER A 338 23.87 -1.65 -6.90
C SER A 338 23.60 -1.73 -8.40
N GLU A 339 23.12 -2.87 -8.89
CA GLU A 339 22.72 -3.07 -10.29
C GLU A 339 21.19 -3.23 -10.33
N ALA A 340 20.47 -2.23 -10.84
CA ALA A 340 19.01 -2.26 -10.83
C ALA A 340 18.42 -3.42 -11.65
N GLU A 341 19.14 -3.88 -12.66
CA GLU A 341 18.76 -5.06 -13.44
C GLU A 341 18.69 -6.34 -12.57
N LEU A 342 19.59 -6.50 -11.57
CA LEU A 342 19.52 -7.63 -10.64
C LEU A 342 18.29 -7.54 -9.71
N VAL A 343 17.93 -6.32 -9.29
CA VAL A 343 16.70 -6.07 -8.53
C VAL A 343 15.49 -6.50 -9.35
N LYS A 344 15.44 -6.09 -10.62
CA LYS A 344 14.36 -6.42 -11.55
C LYS A 344 14.22 -7.94 -11.74
N GLN A 345 15.30 -8.63 -12.07
CA GLN A 345 15.31 -10.08 -12.29
C GLN A 345 14.85 -10.86 -11.06
N LEU A 346 15.29 -10.46 -9.85
CA LEU A 346 14.80 -11.06 -8.61
C LEU A 346 13.28 -10.88 -8.47
N LYS A 347 12.80 -9.65 -8.67
CA LYS A 347 11.38 -9.34 -8.54
C LYS A 347 10.51 -10.07 -9.56
N GLU A 348 10.98 -10.31 -10.78
CA GLU A 348 10.21 -11.09 -11.78
C GLU A 348 9.88 -12.52 -11.30
N GLY A 349 10.79 -13.18 -10.59
CA GLY A 349 10.53 -14.49 -9.96
C GLY A 349 9.96 -14.41 -8.54
N THR A 350 9.98 -13.23 -7.92
CA THR A 350 9.44 -12.97 -6.57
C THR A 350 8.70 -11.62 -6.52
N PRO A 351 7.52 -11.49 -7.15
CA PRO A 351 6.88 -10.19 -7.37
C PRO A 351 6.49 -9.43 -6.10
N PHE A 352 6.18 -10.16 -5.01
CA PHE A 352 5.86 -9.56 -3.72
C PHE A 352 7.08 -8.96 -3.01
N ALA A 353 8.31 -9.23 -3.48
CA ALA A 353 9.51 -8.64 -2.91
C ALA A 353 9.58 -7.14 -3.22
N ARG A 354 10.04 -6.38 -2.25
CA ARG A 354 10.35 -4.96 -2.41
C ARG A 354 11.78 -4.79 -2.92
N GLY A 355 12.06 -3.70 -3.62
CA GLY A 355 13.37 -3.46 -4.22
C GLY A 355 14.00 -2.15 -3.78
N THR A 356 15.32 -2.18 -3.56
CA THR A 356 16.19 -1.02 -3.33
C THR A 356 17.33 -1.00 -4.35
N VAL A 357 17.55 0.15 -4.99
CA VAL A 357 18.74 0.40 -5.80
C VAL A 357 19.78 1.15 -4.95
N LEU A 358 20.98 0.57 -4.81
CA LEU A 358 22.10 1.16 -4.08
C LEU A 358 22.96 2.01 -5.01
N TYR A 359 23.00 3.31 -4.74
CA TYR A 359 23.77 4.27 -5.52
C TYR A 359 25.25 4.24 -5.15
N THR A 360 26.12 3.86 -6.09
CA THR A 360 27.57 3.65 -5.85
C THR A 360 28.47 4.69 -6.51
N LYS A 361 27.94 5.60 -7.34
CA LYS A 361 28.76 6.66 -7.96
C LYS A 361 29.25 7.65 -6.91
N ASN A 362 30.37 8.32 -7.20
CA ASN A 362 31.01 9.27 -6.27
C ASN A 362 30.43 10.70 -6.30
N SER A 363 29.50 10.98 -7.21
CA SER A 363 28.83 12.28 -7.36
C SER A 363 27.39 12.06 -7.77
N LEU A 364 26.49 12.93 -7.34
CA LEU A 364 25.08 12.89 -7.70
C LEU A 364 24.64 14.29 -8.17
N ASN A 365 24.69 14.53 -9.48
CA ASN A 365 24.19 15.77 -10.07
C ASN A 365 22.71 15.61 -10.52
N LYS A 366 22.10 16.68 -11.06
CA LYS A 366 20.69 16.65 -11.51
C LYS A 366 20.40 15.59 -12.58
N HIS A 367 21.34 15.34 -13.49
CA HIS A 367 21.19 14.29 -14.50
C HIS A 367 21.27 12.90 -13.86
N ASP A 368 22.27 12.65 -13.02
CA ASP A 368 22.39 11.37 -12.31
C ASP A 368 21.16 11.08 -11.43
N LEU A 369 20.60 12.11 -10.78
CA LEU A 369 19.42 11.99 -9.93
C LEU A 369 18.15 11.66 -10.74
N LYS A 370 18.03 12.24 -11.94
CA LYS A 370 16.96 11.89 -12.88
C LYS A 370 17.08 10.44 -13.34
N GLU A 371 18.26 10.02 -13.79
CA GLU A 371 18.49 8.64 -14.22
C GLU A 371 18.20 7.64 -13.10
N LEU A 372 18.65 7.93 -11.87
CA LEU A 372 18.36 7.09 -10.71
C LEU A 372 16.86 6.93 -10.45
N ALA A 373 16.07 8.01 -10.56
CA ALA A 373 14.63 7.94 -10.37
C ALA A 373 13.94 7.07 -11.43
N LEU A 374 14.36 7.18 -12.69
CA LEU A 374 13.83 6.37 -13.80
C LEU A 374 14.21 4.89 -13.62
N GLU A 375 15.48 4.61 -13.28
CA GLU A 375 16.01 3.27 -13.05
C GLU A 375 15.31 2.56 -11.88
N ILE A 376 15.00 3.29 -10.81
CA ILE A 376 14.23 2.75 -9.67
C ILE A 376 12.84 2.30 -10.09
N HIS A 377 12.11 3.13 -10.85
CA HIS A 377 10.79 2.73 -11.33
C HIS A 377 10.86 1.55 -12.30
N GLU A 378 11.79 1.58 -13.27
CA GLU A 378 11.95 0.55 -14.29
C GLU A 378 12.35 -0.82 -13.73
N SER A 379 13.10 -0.83 -12.63
CA SER A 379 13.51 -2.05 -11.92
C SER A 379 12.46 -2.56 -10.94
N ASN A 380 11.28 -1.95 -10.90
CA ASN A 380 10.23 -2.19 -9.91
C ASN A 380 10.72 -1.96 -8.46
N ALA A 381 11.77 -1.16 -8.27
CA ALA A 381 12.21 -0.72 -6.96
C ALA A 381 11.34 0.45 -6.47
N LYS A 382 11.34 0.68 -5.16
CA LYS A 382 10.65 1.83 -4.52
C LYS A 382 11.55 2.63 -3.60
N VAL A 383 12.82 2.23 -3.50
CA VAL A 383 13.78 2.76 -2.55
C VAL A 383 15.11 3.05 -3.23
N ALA A 384 15.67 4.23 -2.95
CA ALA A 384 17.05 4.59 -3.25
C ALA A 384 17.90 4.48 -1.98
N ALA A 385 18.96 3.67 -1.99
CA ALA A 385 19.99 3.71 -0.94
C ALA A 385 21.15 4.59 -1.40
N ILE A 386 21.44 5.68 -0.70
CA ILE A 386 22.41 6.71 -1.13
C ILE A 386 23.40 7.02 -0.01
N PRO A 387 24.72 7.06 -0.28
CA PRO A 387 25.73 7.48 0.69
C PRO A 387 25.44 8.86 1.28
N GLN A 388 25.55 9.00 2.62
CA GLN A 388 25.28 10.24 3.36
C GLN A 388 25.96 11.48 2.74
N LYS A 389 27.20 11.34 2.26
CA LYS A 389 27.99 12.43 1.64
C LYS A 389 27.39 13.00 0.36
N LEU A 390 26.45 12.30 -0.28
CA LEU A 390 25.78 12.72 -1.52
C LEU A 390 24.35 13.22 -1.29
N LEU A 391 23.86 13.08 -0.06
CA LEU A 391 22.51 13.49 0.30
C LEU A 391 22.46 14.97 0.66
N THR A 392 21.37 15.61 0.24
CA THR A 392 20.95 16.95 0.61
C THR A 392 19.43 16.93 0.80
N PRO A 393 18.83 17.87 1.54
CA PRO A 393 17.37 17.95 1.65
C PRO A 393 16.68 18.03 0.29
N GLU A 394 17.32 18.67 -0.71
CA GLU A 394 16.82 18.80 -2.07
C GLU A 394 16.82 17.47 -2.83
N VAL A 395 17.85 16.63 -2.64
CA VAL A 395 17.90 15.27 -3.22
C VAL A 395 16.80 14.40 -2.64
N VAL A 396 16.60 14.43 -1.32
CA VAL A 396 15.53 13.68 -0.65
C VAL A 396 14.16 14.14 -1.15
N HIS A 397 13.91 15.46 -1.17
CA HIS A 397 12.67 16.03 -1.68
C HIS A 397 12.38 15.66 -3.15
N TYR A 398 13.39 15.66 -4.01
CA TYR A 398 13.25 15.26 -5.41
C TYR A 398 12.77 13.81 -5.56
N LEU A 399 13.29 12.89 -4.74
CA LEU A 399 12.90 11.47 -4.78
C LEU A 399 11.54 11.24 -4.11
N HIS A 400 11.28 11.89 -2.98
CA HIS A 400 9.99 11.84 -2.28
C HIS A 400 8.84 12.34 -3.14
N SER A 401 9.02 13.46 -3.87
CA SER A 401 8.00 13.97 -4.80
C SER A 401 7.69 13.02 -5.96
N ARG A 402 8.56 12.03 -6.20
CA ARG A 402 8.40 10.94 -7.17
C ARG A 402 8.01 9.61 -6.52
N THR A 403 7.57 9.63 -5.25
CA THR A 403 7.18 8.45 -4.46
C THR A 403 8.28 7.40 -4.29
N ILE A 404 9.53 7.85 -4.25
CA ILE A 404 10.71 7.01 -3.99
C ILE A 404 11.19 7.27 -2.57
N SER A 405 11.21 6.25 -1.72
CA SER A 405 11.80 6.33 -0.38
C SER A 405 13.33 6.41 -0.45
N VAL A 406 13.95 7.08 0.51
CA VAL A 406 15.40 7.28 0.56
C VAL A 406 15.97 6.64 1.82
N TRP A 407 16.94 5.74 1.64
CA TRP A 407 17.74 5.19 2.72
C TRP A 407 19.14 5.79 2.68
N GLY A 408 19.56 6.44 3.77
CA GLY A 408 20.91 6.97 3.91
C GLY A 408 21.89 5.89 4.34
N VAL A 409 23.00 5.73 3.61
CA VAL A 409 24.11 4.85 3.99
C VAL A 409 25.16 5.65 4.76
N GLY A 410 25.36 5.31 6.03
CA GLY A 410 26.28 6.01 6.94
C GLY A 410 25.96 5.73 8.41
N GLY A 411 25.93 6.77 9.25
CA GLY A 411 25.57 6.59 10.67
C GLY A 411 26.67 5.92 11.50
N GLU A 412 27.94 6.24 11.23
CA GLU A 412 29.11 5.77 11.99
C GLU A 412 29.12 6.32 13.43
N SER A 413 28.58 7.53 13.60
CA SER A 413 28.51 8.26 14.86
C SER A 413 27.13 8.86 15.10
N GLU A 414 26.86 9.28 16.35
CA GLU A 414 25.61 9.97 16.71
C GLU A 414 25.41 11.24 15.89
N SER A 415 26.49 11.96 15.57
CA SER A 415 26.45 13.15 14.70
C SER A 415 26.04 12.80 13.27
N ASP A 416 26.44 11.64 12.76
CA ASP A 416 26.07 11.18 11.43
C ASP A 416 24.60 10.75 11.39
N ALA A 417 24.14 10.06 12.44
CA ALA A 417 22.73 9.73 12.62
C ALA A 417 21.85 10.99 12.65
N HIS A 418 22.22 12.00 13.45
CA HIS A 418 21.53 13.29 13.44
C HIS A 418 21.52 13.93 12.06
N THR A 419 22.65 13.91 11.34
CA THR A 419 22.71 14.44 9.96
C THR A 419 21.68 13.74 9.06
N LEU A 420 21.64 12.41 9.08
CA LEU A 420 20.68 11.63 8.27
C LEU A 420 19.22 11.90 8.66
N ILE A 421 18.92 11.97 9.96
CA ILE A 421 17.58 12.35 10.47
C ILE A 421 17.15 13.71 9.89
N HIS A 422 18.02 14.73 9.97
CA HIS A 422 17.68 16.09 9.51
C HIS A 422 17.70 16.24 7.98
N LEU A 423 18.36 15.33 7.25
CA LEU A 423 18.21 15.22 5.79
C LEU A 423 16.80 14.75 5.38
N GLY A 424 16.05 14.10 6.29
CA GLY A 424 14.69 13.63 6.03
C GLY A 424 14.61 12.26 5.36
N VAL A 425 15.62 11.41 5.51
CA VAL A 425 15.61 10.05 4.94
C VAL A 425 14.54 9.18 5.62
N ASP A 426 14.07 8.15 4.94
CA ASP A 426 13.08 7.19 5.46
C ASP A 426 13.74 6.02 6.20
N GLY A 427 15.03 5.79 5.96
CA GLY A 427 15.81 4.75 6.63
C GLY A 427 17.29 5.11 6.75
N ILE A 428 17.94 4.58 7.79
CA ILE A 428 19.37 4.72 8.03
C ILE A 428 19.98 3.32 7.98
N ILE A 429 20.76 3.06 6.94
CA ILE A 429 21.67 1.91 6.89
C ILE A 429 22.87 2.27 7.76
N ALA A 430 22.79 1.88 9.03
CA ALA A 430 23.70 2.28 10.07
C ALA A 430 24.96 1.39 10.07
N GLU A 431 26.13 2.01 10.00
CA GLU A 431 27.40 1.35 10.32
C GLU A 431 27.54 1.10 11.84
N ASN A 432 26.89 1.94 12.65
CA ASN A 432 26.77 1.77 14.10
C ASN A 432 25.31 2.00 14.54
N GLU A 433 24.57 0.91 14.67
CA GLU A 433 23.15 0.93 15.06
C GLU A 433 22.92 1.58 16.44
N GLN A 434 23.82 1.39 17.40
CA GLN A 434 23.71 1.99 18.74
C GLN A 434 23.85 3.51 18.69
N ALA A 435 24.63 4.06 17.76
CA ALA A 435 24.74 5.50 17.55
C ALA A 435 23.43 6.10 17.00
N ALA A 436 22.75 5.39 16.09
CA ALA A 436 21.44 5.80 15.60
C ALA A 436 20.38 5.74 16.71
N VAL A 437 20.34 4.65 17.48
CA VAL A 437 19.44 4.50 18.65
C VAL A 437 19.66 5.63 19.66
N ALA A 438 20.91 5.97 19.98
CA ALA A 438 21.24 7.04 20.91
C ALA A 438 20.72 8.42 20.44
N ALA A 439 20.79 8.71 19.13
CA ALA A 439 20.31 9.95 18.55
C ALA A 439 18.79 10.12 18.70
N TYR A 440 18.00 9.04 18.55
CA TYR A 440 16.54 9.09 18.58
C TYR A 440 15.93 9.51 19.92
N SER A 441 16.60 9.19 21.02
CA SER A 441 16.14 9.50 22.38
C SER A 441 16.21 10.99 22.75
N GLN A 442 16.79 11.83 21.89
CA GLN A 442 17.16 13.21 22.24
C GLN A 442 16.13 14.26 21.85
N TYR A 443 15.11 13.89 21.08
CA TYR A 443 14.16 14.83 20.52
C TYR A 443 12.94 15.05 21.44
N PRO A 444 12.37 16.26 21.50
CA PRO A 444 11.13 16.52 22.22
C PRO A 444 9.92 15.88 21.52
N LYS A 445 8.85 15.60 22.27
CA LYS A 445 7.61 15.01 21.73
C LYS A 445 7.08 15.79 20.51
N ASN A 446 6.51 15.07 19.54
CA ASN A 446 5.95 15.64 18.32
C ASN A 446 6.98 16.46 17.53
N THR A 447 8.21 15.95 17.46
CA THR A 447 9.25 16.56 16.63
C THR A 447 8.99 16.26 15.16
N ILE A 448 9.01 17.30 14.34
CA ILE A 448 9.09 17.19 12.89
C ILE A 448 10.46 17.74 12.48
N VAL A 449 11.14 17.05 11.57
CA VAL A 449 12.44 17.49 11.03
C VAL A 449 12.34 17.98 9.58
N GLN A 450 11.33 17.49 8.85
CA GLN A 450 10.95 17.89 7.50
C GLN A 450 9.43 17.87 7.39
N ARG A 451 8.88 18.86 6.68
CA ARG A 451 7.46 18.86 6.31
C ARG A 451 7.14 17.67 5.38
N PRO A 452 6.00 16.96 5.54
CA PRO A 452 5.51 15.97 4.58
C PRO A 452 5.30 16.52 3.17
N ILE A 453 5.27 15.63 2.17
CA ILE A 453 4.96 15.97 0.77
C ILE A 453 3.48 16.30 0.62
N VAL A 454 3.16 17.42 0.00
CA VAL A 454 1.79 17.94 -0.15
C VAL A 454 1.33 17.78 -1.59
N ALA A 455 0.27 17.00 -1.78
CA ALA A 455 -0.43 16.89 -3.05
C ALA A 455 -1.70 17.75 -3.03
N ALA A 456 -1.73 18.74 -3.92
CA ALA A 456 -2.84 19.66 -4.11
C ALA A 456 -3.94 18.98 -4.95
N HIS A 457 -4.99 18.51 -4.28
CA HIS A 457 -6.08 17.75 -4.89
C HIS A 457 -6.84 18.60 -5.91
N ARG A 458 -6.79 18.23 -7.20
CA ARG A 458 -7.44 18.97 -8.30
C ARG A 458 -7.03 20.45 -8.38
N GLY A 459 -5.80 20.76 -7.98
CA GLY A 459 -5.38 22.11 -7.64
C GLY A 459 -5.74 22.44 -6.19
N VAL A 460 -6.49 23.52 -5.94
CA VAL A 460 -6.86 23.93 -4.57
C VAL A 460 -8.35 24.27 -4.50
N PRO A 461 -9.25 23.28 -4.49
CA PRO A 461 -10.70 23.48 -4.53
C PRO A 461 -11.27 24.21 -3.31
N SER A 462 -10.47 24.44 -2.25
CA SER A 462 -10.85 25.35 -1.18
C SER A 462 -10.75 26.84 -1.57
N LEU A 463 -10.01 27.19 -2.63
CA LEU A 463 -9.70 28.58 -3.01
C LEU A 463 -9.94 28.91 -4.50
N ALA A 464 -9.98 27.92 -5.39
CA ALA A 464 -10.19 28.09 -6.82
C ALA A 464 -11.00 26.92 -7.42
N PRO A 465 -11.65 27.06 -8.59
CA PRO A 465 -12.40 25.96 -9.20
C PRO A 465 -11.51 24.74 -9.46
N GLU A 466 -11.99 23.56 -9.04
CA GLU A 466 -11.27 22.30 -9.20
C GLU A 466 -10.95 22.01 -10.67
N ASN A 467 -9.80 21.39 -10.94
CA ASN A 467 -9.41 20.92 -12.26
C ASN A 467 -9.40 22.03 -13.35
N THR A 468 -8.93 23.23 -12.99
CA THR A 468 -8.77 24.39 -13.89
C THR A 468 -7.33 24.91 -13.86
N MET A 469 -6.93 25.63 -14.91
CA MET A 469 -5.59 26.24 -14.96
C MET A 469 -5.38 27.26 -13.83
N ALA A 470 -6.42 28.00 -13.43
CA ALA A 470 -6.37 28.89 -12.27
C ALA A 470 -6.09 28.13 -10.97
N GLY A 471 -6.80 27.03 -10.71
CA GLY A 471 -6.59 26.20 -9.52
C GLY A 471 -5.19 25.58 -9.45
N TYR A 472 -4.66 25.12 -10.59
CA TYR A 472 -3.32 24.56 -10.65
C TYR A 472 -2.22 25.60 -10.48
N GLN A 473 -2.38 26.78 -11.10
CA GLN A 473 -1.41 27.86 -10.91
C GLN A 473 -1.39 28.32 -9.45
N LEU A 474 -2.57 28.41 -8.80
CA LEU A 474 -2.64 28.72 -7.37
C LEU A 474 -1.98 27.63 -6.50
N ALA A 475 -2.17 26.34 -6.80
CA ALA A 475 -1.49 25.25 -6.10
C ALA A 475 0.04 25.38 -6.20
N TYR A 476 0.54 25.70 -7.39
CA TYR A 476 1.96 25.95 -7.61
C TYR A 476 2.45 27.18 -6.84
N ASP A 477 1.70 28.28 -6.86
CA ASP A 477 2.08 29.52 -6.16
C ASP A 477 2.07 29.35 -4.63
N LEU A 478 1.19 28.49 -4.11
CA LEU A 478 1.13 28.13 -2.69
C LEU A 478 2.23 27.17 -2.24
N GLY A 479 3.00 26.59 -3.16
CA GLY A 479 4.10 25.69 -2.80
C GLY A 479 3.75 24.21 -2.74
N ALA A 480 2.66 23.77 -3.37
CA ALA A 480 2.32 22.34 -3.44
C ALA A 480 3.44 21.53 -4.09
N ASP A 481 3.89 20.44 -3.49
CA ASP A 481 4.97 19.61 -4.04
C ASP A 481 4.46 18.79 -5.25
N LEU A 482 3.21 18.33 -5.16
CA LEU A 482 2.48 17.65 -6.24
C LEU A 482 1.19 18.41 -6.56
N ILE A 483 0.78 18.40 -7.83
CA ILE A 483 -0.55 18.84 -8.26
C ILE A 483 -1.30 17.64 -8.83
N GLU A 484 -2.42 17.33 -8.22
CA GLU A 484 -3.24 16.19 -8.60
C GLU A 484 -4.33 16.61 -9.60
N THR A 485 -4.65 15.72 -10.54
CA THR A 485 -5.64 15.96 -11.61
C THR A 485 -6.35 14.68 -12.04
N ASP A 486 -7.53 14.83 -12.63
CA ASP A 486 -8.36 13.73 -13.13
C ASP A 486 -8.47 13.74 -14.67
N VAL A 487 -8.17 12.64 -15.37
CA VAL A 487 -8.18 12.56 -16.85
C VAL A 487 -9.31 11.67 -17.38
N HIS A 488 -10.07 12.22 -18.34
CA HIS A 488 -11.06 11.52 -19.18
C HIS A 488 -10.75 11.67 -20.67
N ARG A 489 -11.51 10.94 -21.50
CA ARG A 489 -11.48 11.07 -22.96
C ARG A 489 -12.82 11.56 -23.50
N THR A 490 -12.76 12.54 -24.41
CA THR A 490 -13.92 13.08 -25.13
C THR A 490 -14.41 12.13 -26.23
N LYS A 491 -15.57 12.44 -26.81
CA LYS A 491 -16.17 11.69 -27.94
C LYS A 491 -15.25 11.59 -29.16
N ASP A 492 -14.51 12.65 -29.44
CA ASP A 492 -13.56 12.78 -30.55
C ASP A 492 -12.12 12.37 -30.17
N GLY A 493 -11.94 11.77 -28.99
CA GLY A 493 -10.70 11.10 -28.61
C GLY A 493 -9.63 11.99 -27.96
N HIS A 494 -9.95 13.22 -27.57
CA HIS A 494 -9.02 14.09 -26.86
C HIS A 494 -9.02 13.81 -25.35
N LEU A 495 -7.85 13.89 -24.71
CA LEU A 495 -7.75 13.84 -23.26
C LEU A 495 -8.09 15.20 -22.63
N VAL A 496 -9.02 15.20 -21.69
CA VAL A 496 -9.48 16.38 -20.96
C VAL A 496 -9.44 16.13 -19.46
N ILE A 497 -9.32 17.22 -18.71
CA ILE A 497 -9.17 17.19 -17.28
C ILE A 497 -10.52 17.49 -16.60
N MET A 498 -11.06 16.52 -15.87
CA MET A 498 -12.32 16.63 -15.14
C MET A 498 -12.47 15.48 -14.16
N HIS A 499 -13.05 15.72 -12.98
CA HIS A 499 -13.28 14.61 -12.03
C HIS A 499 -14.45 13.72 -12.46
N ASP A 500 -15.60 14.34 -12.68
CA ASP A 500 -16.87 13.63 -12.91
C ASP A 500 -16.96 13.06 -14.33
N TYR A 501 -17.74 12.01 -14.50
CA TYR A 501 -18.09 11.49 -15.84
C TYR A 501 -19.00 12.43 -16.63
N THR A 502 -19.62 13.42 -15.98
CA THR A 502 -20.46 14.44 -16.61
C THR A 502 -19.94 15.83 -16.30
N VAL A 503 -20.22 16.79 -17.19
CA VAL A 503 -19.82 18.19 -17.03
C VAL A 503 -20.73 18.96 -16.06
N ASP A 504 -21.80 18.32 -15.56
CA ASP A 504 -22.93 18.98 -14.92
C ASP A 504 -22.57 19.71 -13.63
N ARG A 505 -21.70 19.13 -12.79
CA ARG A 505 -21.42 19.69 -11.45
C ARG A 505 -20.55 20.93 -11.53
N THR A 506 -19.49 20.89 -12.33
CA THR A 506 -18.41 21.90 -12.33
C THR A 506 -18.50 22.90 -13.47
N THR A 507 -19.40 22.71 -14.44
CA THR A 507 -19.55 23.63 -15.57
C THR A 507 -20.96 24.18 -15.72
N ASN A 508 -21.16 25.18 -16.58
CA ASN A 508 -22.49 25.66 -16.99
C ASN A 508 -23.22 24.76 -18.01
N GLY A 509 -22.64 23.64 -18.42
CA GLY A 509 -23.21 22.70 -19.39
C GLY A 509 -23.89 21.50 -18.74
N THR A 510 -24.36 20.57 -19.59
CA THR A 510 -24.84 19.25 -19.16
C THR A 510 -24.43 18.14 -20.13
N GLY A 511 -24.24 16.92 -19.61
CA GLY A 511 -23.98 15.71 -20.40
C GLY A 511 -22.69 14.98 -20.03
N ALA A 512 -22.55 13.75 -20.52
CA ALA A 512 -21.36 12.93 -20.27
C ALA A 512 -20.14 13.45 -21.05
N VAL A 513 -18.95 13.44 -20.43
CA VAL A 513 -17.69 13.84 -21.07
C VAL A 513 -17.44 13.02 -22.35
N ALA A 514 -17.72 11.71 -22.29
CA ALA A 514 -17.55 10.79 -23.41
C ALA A 514 -18.52 11.04 -24.59
N ASP A 515 -19.61 11.81 -24.38
CA ASP A 515 -20.59 12.13 -25.42
C ASP A 515 -20.35 13.51 -26.08
N LEU A 516 -19.43 14.30 -25.53
CA LEU A 516 -19.11 15.64 -26.00
C LEU A 516 -17.77 15.65 -26.74
N THR A 517 -17.68 16.44 -27.80
CA THR A 517 -16.41 16.74 -28.49
C THR A 517 -15.57 17.72 -27.67
N LEU A 518 -14.26 17.79 -27.95
CA LEU A 518 -13.38 18.77 -27.32
C LEU A 518 -13.91 20.20 -27.51
N GLU A 519 -14.36 20.54 -28.72
CA GLU A 519 -14.93 21.87 -29.01
C GLU A 519 -16.13 22.19 -28.10
N GLN A 520 -17.04 21.24 -27.91
CA GLN A 520 -18.21 21.41 -27.06
C GLN A 520 -17.83 21.58 -25.58
N ILE A 521 -16.89 20.76 -25.07
CA ILE A 521 -16.43 20.86 -23.68
C ILE A 521 -15.69 22.17 -23.44
N ARG A 522 -14.85 22.60 -24.39
CA ARG A 522 -14.11 23.87 -24.35
C ARG A 522 -15.01 25.10 -24.41
N ALA A 523 -16.21 24.99 -24.96
CA ALA A 523 -17.17 26.08 -24.98
C ALA A 523 -17.77 26.37 -23.58
N LEU A 524 -17.75 25.38 -22.69
CA LEU A 524 -18.29 25.50 -21.32
C LEU A 524 -17.46 26.45 -20.46
N ASP A 525 -18.06 26.91 -19.37
CA ASP A 525 -17.43 27.69 -18.31
C ASP A 525 -17.28 26.80 -17.07
N ALA A 526 -16.04 26.48 -16.72
CA ALA A 526 -15.66 25.62 -15.60
C ALA A 526 -15.38 26.39 -14.29
N GLY A 527 -15.47 27.72 -14.29
CA GLY A 527 -15.20 28.56 -13.12
C GLY A 527 -16.42 29.28 -12.56
N ILE A 528 -17.42 29.59 -13.40
CA ILE A 528 -18.60 30.39 -13.00
C ILE A 528 -19.40 29.81 -11.83
N LYS A 529 -19.37 28.48 -11.66
CA LYS A 529 -20.04 27.80 -10.54
C LYS A 529 -19.28 27.91 -9.23
N PHE A 530 -17.98 28.18 -9.28
CA PHE A 530 -17.17 28.45 -8.10
C PHE A 530 -17.32 29.90 -7.65
N GLY A 531 -17.18 30.85 -8.59
CA GLY A 531 -17.34 32.28 -8.32
C GLY A 531 -17.26 33.13 -9.58
N PRO A 532 -17.90 34.32 -9.60
CA PRO A 532 -17.87 35.22 -10.76
C PRO A 532 -16.47 35.70 -11.14
N GLU A 533 -15.51 35.72 -10.21
CA GLU A 533 -14.10 36.06 -10.44
C GLU A 533 -13.36 35.02 -11.29
N PHE A 534 -13.88 33.79 -11.38
CA PHE A 534 -13.36 32.72 -12.24
C PHE A 534 -14.20 32.51 -13.51
N ALA A 535 -15.13 33.42 -13.81
CA ALA A 535 -15.94 33.34 -15.02
C ALA A 535 -15.04 33.29 -16.27
N GLY A 536 -15.32 32.34 -17.16
CA GLY A 536 -14.59 32.11 -18.40
C GLY A 536 -13.49 31.06 -18.31
N GLU A 537 -13.17 30.55 -17.11
CA GLU A 537 -12.27 29.39 -16.97
C GLU A 537 -12.77 28.21 -17.81
N LYS A 538 -11.81 27.48 -18.37
CA LYS A 538 -12.07 26.40 -19.32
C LYS A 538 -11.67 25.06 -18.76
N VAL A 539 -12.36 24.01 -19.19
CA VAL A 539 -11.90 22.64 -18.98
C VAL A 539 -10.57 22.47 -19.72
N PRO A 540 -9.46 22.18 -19.02
CA PRO A 540 -8.15 22.01 -19.67
C PRO A 540 -8.09 20.71 -20.47
N THR A 541 -7.32 20.70 -21.54
CA THR A 541 -6.80 19.44 -22.10
C THR A 541 -5.65 18.94 -21.25
N PHE A 542 -5.40 17.62 -21.26
CA PHE A 542 -4.26 17.05 -20.57
C PHE A 542 -2.93 17.64 -21.07
N LYS A 543 -2.80 17.81 -22.39
CA LYS A 543 -1.66 18.47 -23.02
C LYS A 543 -1.43 19.91 -22.55
N GLU A 544 -2.48 20.74 -22.45
CA GLU A 544 -2.35 22.11 -21.93
C GLU A 544 -1.81 22.11 -20.50
N TYR A 545 -2.29 21.19 -19.66
CA TYR A 545 -1.83 21.02 -18.29
C TYR A 545 -0.35 20.61 -18.22
N LEU A 546 0.08 19.59 -18.97
CA LEU A 546 1.48 19.19 -19.08
C LEU A 546 2.36 20.39 -19.46
N GLN A 547 2.00 21.07 -20.55
CA GLN A 547 2.78 22.21 -21.06
C GLN A 547 2.89 23.37 -20.07
N ALA A 548 1.86 23.62 -19.26
CA ALA A 548 1.87 24.70 -18.27
C ALA A 548 2.82 24.46 -17.09
N PHE A 549 3.13 23.20 -16.78
CA PHE A 549 4.00 22.83 -15.65
C PHE A 549 5.32 22.17 -16.05
N LYS A 550 5.53 21.90 -17.35
CA LYS A 550 6.78 21.36 -17.88
C LYS A 550 8.00 22.16 -17.41
N GLY A 551 8.94 21.48 -16.75
CA GLY A 551 10.19 22.07 -16.26
C GLY A 551 10.04 22.97 -15.03
N LYS A 552 8.83 23.11 -14.49
CA LYS A 552 8.61 23.71 -13.17
C LYS A 552 8.92 22.68 -12.08
N ASP A 553 9.34 23.16 -10.92
CA ASP A 553 9.67 22.34 -9.76
C ASP A 553 8.40 21.85 -9.03
N VAL A 554 7.60 21.02 -9.70
CA VAL A 554 6.36 20.41 -9.20
C VAL A 554 6.12 19.09 -9.95
N VAL A 555 5.68 18.05 -9.24
CA VAL A 555 5.33 16.77 -9.88
C VAL A 555 3.81 16.72 -10.13
N LEU A 556 3.40 16.16 -11.26
CA LEU A 556 1.99 16.04 -11.62
C LEU A 556 1.50 14.64 -11.23
N LEU A 557 0.51 14.55 -10.35
CA LEU A 557 -0.13 13.30 -9.95
C LEU A 557 -1.41 13.13 -10.76
N VAL A 558 -1.41 12.22 -11.73
CA VAL A 558 -2.47 12.14 -12.75
C VAL A 558 -3.34 10.91 -12.48
N GLU A 559 -4.61 11.12 -12.13
CA GLU A 559 -5.61 10.06 -12.01
C GLU A 559 -6.21 9.72 -13.39
N ASN A 560 -6.03 8.47 -13.85
CA ASN A 560 -6.76 7.94 -14.99
C ASN A 560 -8.18 7.55 -14.56
N LYS A 561 -9.18 8.40 -14.88
CA LYS A 561 -10.59 8.15 -14.54
C LYS A 561 -11.30 7.24 -15.52
N ALA A 562 -11.04 7.44 -16.81
CA ALA A 562 -11.61 6.59 -17.84
C ALA A 562 -10.74 5.33 -18.03
N THR A 563 -11.36 4.25 -18.50
CA THR A 563 -10.63 3.04 -18.92
C THR A 563 -10.23 3.13 -20.39
N GLY A 564 -9.17 2.42 -20.77
CA GLY A 564 -8.61 2.40 -22.12
C GLY A 564 -7.96 3.72 -22.53
N ILE A 565 -7.36 4.44 -21.58
CA ILE A 565 -6.65 5.71 -21.85
C ILE A 565 -5.15 5.65 -21.52
N ALA A 566 -4.68 4.66 -20.77
CA ALA A 566 -3.28 4.52 -20.36
C ALA A 566 -2.26 4.73 -21.49
N GLU A 567 -2.44 4.09 -22.65
CA GLU A 567 -1.54 4.26 -23.80
C GLU A 567 -1.51 5.71 -24.33
N GLN A 568 -2.66 6.39 -24.37
CA GLN A 568 -2.74 7.76 -24.84
C GLN A 568 -2.13 8.74 -23.82
N VAL A 569 -2.39 8.52 -22.53
CA VAL A 569 -1.82 9.32 -21.43
C VAL A 569 -0.29 9.22 -21.45
N MET A 570 0.25 8.00 -21.48
CA MET A 570 1.71 7.79 -21.54
C MET A 570 2.34 8.42 -22.78
N LYS A 571 1.69 8.26 -23.94
CA LYS A 571 2.15 8.89 -25.17
C LYS A 571 2.21 10.42 -25.06
N GLU A 572 1.19 11.08 -24.51
CA GLU A 572 1.22 12.53 -24.33
C GLU A 572 2.31 12.97 -23.33
N ILE A 573 2.56 12.20 -22.27
CA ILE A 573 3.66 12.44 -21.32
C ILE A 573 5.03 12.36 -22.01
N GLU A 574 5.24 11.33 -22.84
CA GLU A 574 6.48 11.11 -23.57
C GLU A 574 6.71 12.18 -24.65
N GLU A 575 5.69 12.51 -25.44
CA GLU A 575 5.75 13.55 -26.46
C GLU A 575 6.06 14.92 -25.85
N GLU A 576 5.55 15.18 -24.64
CA GLU A 576 5.88 16.38 -23.87
C GLU A 576 7.18 16.25 -23.05
N GLY A 577 7.86 15.10 -23.07
CA GLY A 577 9.14 14.90 -22.38
C GLY A 577 9.05 15.08 -20.86
N MET A 578 7.95 14.64 -20.25
CA MET A 578 7.61 14.82 -18.83
C MET A 578 7.65 13.52 -18.01
N THR A 579 8.22 12.45 -18.53
CA THR A 579 8.30 11.13 -17.89
C THR A 579 8.81 11.18 -16.45
N ASP A 580 9.80 12.03 -16.14
CA ASP A 580 10.38 12.21 -14.80
C ASP A 580 9.67 13.26 -13.93
N GLN A 581 8.53 13.80 -14.39
CA GLN A 581 7.76 14.85 -13.71
C GLN A 581 6.28 14.47 -13.54
N VAL A 582 5.90 13.24 -13.90
CA VAL A 582 4.52 12.75 -13.80
C VAL A 582 4.51 11.44 -13.02
N LEU A 583 3.48 11.27 -12.19
CA LEU A 583 3.09 10.01 -11.56
C LEU A 583 1.66 9.68 -11.98
N ILE A 584 1.35 8.42 -12.21
CA ILE A 584 -0.01 7.96 -12.54
C ILE A 584 -0.68 7.36 -11.31
N GLN A 585 -1.98 7.59 -11.15
CA GLN A 585 -2.80 6.84 -10.22
C GLN A 585 -4.17 6.48 -10.81
N SER A 586 -4.87 5.51 -10.21
CA SER A 586 -6.22 5.11 -10.65
C SER A 586 -6.86 4.13 -9.67
N PHE A 587 -8.19 4.13 -9.60
CA PHE A 587 -8.97 3.04 -9.02
C PHE A 587 -9.11 1.84 -9.96
N HIS A 588 -8.87 2.05 -11.26
CA HIS A 588 -8.96 1.00 -12.26
C HIS A 588 -7.63 0.25 -12.33
N LEU A 589 -7.60 -0.94 -11.73
CA LEU A 589 -6.41 -1.78 -11.72
C LEU A 589 -5.86 -2.04 -13.13
N GLY A 590 -6.74 -2.25 -14.11
CA GLY A 590 -6.35 -2.43 -15.50
C GLY A 590 -5.58 -1.23 -16.07
N GLU A 591 -5.93 0.00 -15.68
CA GLU A 591 -5.19 1.20 -16.10
C GLU A 591 -3.82 1.29 -15.44
N ILE A 592 -3.67 0.85 -14.18
CA ILE A 592 -2.37 0.82 -13.49
C ILE A 592 -1.44 -0.19 -14.15
N ILE A 593 -1.89 -1.44 -14.31
CA ILE A 593 -1.10 -2.49 -14.96
C ILE A 593 -0.72 -2.07 -16.38
N LYS A 594 -1.69 -1.55 -17.14
CA LYS A 594 -1.44 -1.11 -18.51
C LYS A 594 -0.49 0.08 -18.59
N SER A 595 -0.52 0.99 -17.61
CA SER A 595 0.41 2.12 -17.53
C SER A 595 1.85 1.64 -17.33
N ASP A 596 2.06 0.71 -16.39
CA ASP A 596 3.37 0.07 -16.13
C ASP A 596 3.90 -0.68 -17.36
N GLU A 597 3.04 -1.46 -18.03
CA GLU A 597 3.37 -2.19 -19.26
C GLU A 597 3.81 -1.27 -20.41
N VAL A 598 3.19 -0.09 -20.53
CA VAL A 598 3.48 0.88 -21.60
C VAL A 598 4.77 1.62 -21.31
N ASN A 599 4.94 2.11 -20.08
CA ASN A 599 6.15 2.81 -19.67
C ASN A 599 6.43 2.61 -18.17
N PRO A 600 7.32 1.67 -17.80
CA PRO A 600 7.62 1.35 -16.41
C PRO A 600 8.52 2.40 -15.71
N THR A 601 8.99 3.43 -16.43
CA THR A 601 9.80 4.51 -15.82
C THR A 601 8.94 5.58 -15.15
N VAL A 602 7.64 5.62 -15.44
CA VAL A 602 6.67 6.52 -14.80
C VAL A 602 6.14 5.84 -13.54
N GLY A 603 6.27 6.49 -12.39
CA GLY A 603 5.79 5.93 -11.13
C GLY A 603 4.25 5.82 -11.11
N ILE A 604 3.74 4.71 -10.57
CA ILE A 604 2.30 4.41 -10.52
C ILE A 604 1.80 4.18 -9.08
N GLY A 605 0.54 4.51 -8.83
CA GLY A 605 -0.14 4.33 -7.55
C GLY A 605 -1.57 3.80 -7.69
N TYR A 606 -1.92 2.79 -6.90
CA TYR A 606 -3.27 2.23 -6.90
C TYR A 606 -4.14 2.92 -5.83
N LEU A 607 -5.25 3.53 -6.27
CA LEU A 607 -6.23 4.17 -5.38
C LEU A 607 -7.20 3.14 -4.82
N PHE A 608 -7.47 3.21 -3.53
CA PHE A 608 -8.47 2.34 -2.91
C PHE A 608 -9.18 2.98 -1.72
N SER A 609 -10.33 2.40 -1.38
CA SER A 609 -11.08 2.69 -0.16
C SER A 609 -11.57 1.39 0.44
N ALA A 610 -11.38 1.25 1.74
CA ALA A 610 -11.63 0.04 2.49
C ALA A 610 -11.95 0.31 3.97
N GLY A 611 -12.60 -0.66 4.61
CA GLY A 611 -12.69 -0.71 6.07
C GLY A 611 -11.33 -1.02 6.71
N VAL A 612 -11.17 -0.52 7.93
CA VAL A 612 -10.04 -0.82 8.83
C VAL A 612 -10.42 -1.99 9.74
N PRO A 613 -9.64 -3.08 9.77
CA PRO A 613 -9.93 -4.20 10.66
C PRO A 613 -9.95 -3.82 12.15
N GLY A 614 -10.81 -4.50 12.91
CA GLY A 614 -11.07 -4.16 14.31
C GLY A 614 -9.95 -4.53 15.29
N THR A 615 -9.14 -5.55 15.00
CA THR A 615 -8.05 -6.03 15.88
C THR A 615 -6.67 -5.70 15.29
N THR A 616 -5.67 -5.50 16.14
CA THR A 616 -4.29 -5.23 15.71
C THR A 616 -3.74 -6.34 14.81
N GLU A 617 -3.98 -7.61 15.16
CA GLU A 617 -3.55 -8.77 14.35
C GLU A 617 -4.15 -8.73 12.94
N ALA A 618 -5.46 -8.46 12.82
CA ALA A 618 -6.11 -8.35 11.51
C ALA A 618 -5.62 -7.13 10.72
N ARG A 619 -5.28 -6.01 11.39
CA ARG A 619 -4.68 -4.83 10.73
C ARG A 619 -3.28 -5.12 10.20
N LEU A 620 -2.47 -5.89 10.92
CA LEU A 620 -1.14 -6.32 10.45
C LEU A 620 -1.25 -7.30 9.28
N LYS A 621 -2.18 -8.24 9.35
CA LYS A 621 -2.50 -9.15 8.24
C LYS A 621 -2.92 -8.36 6.99
N ASP A 622 -3.81 -7.39 7.15
CA ASP A 622 -4.25 -6.51 6.05
C ASP A 622 -3.06 -5.71 5.50
N ALA A 623 -2.24 -5.09 6.34
CA ALA A 623 -1.05 -4.35 5.92
C ALA A 623 -0.06 -5.21 5.11
N GLN A 624 0.26 -6.43 5.58
CA GLN A 624 1.12 -7.37 4.86
C GLN A 624 0.53 -7.75 3.50
N LYS A 625 -0.75 -8.10 3.46
CA LYS A 625 -1.45 -8.46 2.22
C LYS A 625 -1.44 -7.32 1.21
N MET A 626 -1.75 -6.12 1.69
CA MET A 626 -1.81 -4.91 0.86
C MET A 626 -0.42 -4.59 0.32
N LEU A 627 0.63 -4.68 1.14
CA LEU A 627 2.00 -4.49 0.70
C LEU A 627 2.42 -5.49 -0.39
N SER A 628 2.11 -6.78 -0.20
CA SER A 628 2.41 -7.82 -1.19
C SER A 628 1.70 -7.56 -2.51
N TYR A 629 0.45 -7.09 -2.45
CA TYR A 629 -0.32 -6.71 -3.63
C TYR A 629 0.30 -5.51 -4.36
N ALA A 630 0.67 -4.46 -3.61
CA ALA A 630 1.32 -3.27 -4.14
C ALA A 630 2.65 -3.58 -4.82
N SER A 631 3.50 -4.35 -4.13
CA SER A 631 4.83 -4.74 -4.61
C SER A 631 4.76 -5.57 -5.89
N GLY A 632 3.77 -6.48 -5.96
CA GLY A 632 3.53 -7.35 -7.11
C GLY A 632 3.05 -6.63 -8.37
N MET A 633 2.57 -5.40 -8.25
CA MET A 633 2.10 -4.59 -9.38
C MET A 633 2.95 -3.33 -9.59
N ASN A 634 4.10 -3.21 -8.92
CA ASN A 634 4.95 -2.02 -8.94
C ASN A 634 4.22 -0.71 -8.54
N ALA A 635 3.21 -0.77 -7.67
CA ALA A 635 2.40 0.40 -7.34
C ALA A 635 2.60 0.88 -5.90
N THR A 636 2.48 2.19 -5.67
CA THR A 636 2.16 2.70 -4.32
C THR A 636 0.69 2.42 -3.98
N LEU A 637 0.32 2.55 -2.70
CA LEU A 637 -1.05 2.35 -2.24
C LEU A 637 -1.67 3.64 -1.71
N ASN A 638 -2.48 4.27 -2.55
CA ASN A 638 -3.06 5.57 -2.27
C ASN A 638 -4.47 5.41 -1.67
N ALA A 639 -4.51 5.18 -0.35
CA ALA A 639 -5.75 4.94 0.38
C ALA A 639 -6.59 6.20 0.64
N SER A 640 -7.90 6.03 0.73
CA SER A 640 -8.74 6.97 1.47
C SER A 640 -8.28 7.03 2.93
N TYR A 641 -8.24 8.22 3.57
CA TYR A 641 -7.76 8.39 4.93
C TYR A 641 -8.56 7.56 5.95
N GLY A 642 -9.85 7.29 5.66
CA GLY A 642 -10.71 6.44 6.49
C GLY A 642 -10.35 4.95 6.44
N SER A 643 -9.43 4.57 5.56
CA SER A 643 -8.91 3.21 5.36
C SER A 643 -7.56 2.97 6.02
N LEU A 644 -7.03 3.97 6.74
CA LEU A 644 -5.73 3.89 7.38
C LEU A 644 -5.83 3.47 8.85
N SER A 645 -4.82 2.74 9.30
CA SER A 645 -4.52 2.56 10.72
C SER A 645 -3.07 2.91 10.98
N GLU A 646 -2.73 3.18 12.25
CA GLU A 646 -1.36 3.41 12.67
C GLU A 646 -0.46 2.21 12.33
N GLU A 647 -0.95 0.98 12.51
CA GLU A 647 -0.20 -0.21 12.12
C GLU A 647 0.06 -0.25 10.61
N PHE A 648 -0.91 0.12 9.76
CA PHE A 648 -0.69 0.17 8.32
C PHE A 648 0.39 1.20 7.94
N ILE A 649 0.32 2.40 8.53
CA ILE A 649 1.29 3.49 8.27
C ILE A 649 2.70 3.04 8.68
N THR A 650 2.85 2.53 9.90
CA THR A 650 4.13 2.03 10.43
C THR A 650 4.64 0.85 9.61
N TYR A 651 3.77 -0.09 9.24
CA TYR A 651 4.14 -1.28 8.47
C TYR A 651 4.71 -0.92 7.10
N MET A 652 4.12 0.07 6.43
CA MET A 652 4.59 0.59 5.14
C MET A 652 5.91 1.37 5.28
N ARG A 653 6.02 2.26 6.29
CA ARG A 653 7.24 3.05 6.54
C ARG A 653 8.46 2.16 6.79
N GLN A 654 8.33 1.18 7.69
CA GLN A 654 9.41 0.23 8.02
C GLN A 654 9.95 -0.54 6.80
N ARG A 655 9.15 -0.62 5.73
CA ARG A 655 9.45 -1.38 4.50
C ARG A 655 9.77 -0.48 3.30
N GLY A 656 9.96 0.82 3.54
CA GLY A 656 10.34 1.78 2.49
C GLY A 656 9.24 2.02 1.46
N MET A 657 7.97 1.97 1.87
CA MET A 657 6.83 2.28 1.00
C MET A 657 6.27 3.65 1.31
N MET A 658 6.53 4.60 0.42
CA MET A 658 5.94 5.93 0.45
C MET A 658 4.57 5.93 -0.26
N ASN A 659 3.53 6.42 0.41
CA ASN A 659 2.16 6.40 -0.09
C ASN A 659 1.52 7.79 -0.03
N MET A 660 0.58 8.05 -0.94
CA MET A 660 -0.17 9.31 -1.00
C MET A 660 -1.64 9.07 -0.62
N HIS A 661 -2.10 9.62 0.51
CA HIS A 661 -3.43 9.31 1.06
C HIS A 661 -4.41 10.46 0.94
N TRP A 662 -5.70 10.18 0.69
CA TRP A 662 -6.69 11.18 0.28
C TRP A 662 -8.06 11.07 0.97
N THR A 663 -8.97 12.03 0.90
CA THR A 663 -8.68 13.46 0.78
C THR A 663 -8.86 14.10 2.14
N TYR A 664 -7.84 14.76 2.66
CA TYR A 664 -7.93 15.45 3.94
C TYR A 664 -8.72 16.76 3.77
N ARG A 665 -9.84 16.88 4.48
CA ARG A 665 -10.70 18.09 4.52
C ARG A 665 -11.03 18.55 5.94
N ASN A 666 -10.50 17.86 6.93
CA ASN A 666 -10.66 18.17 8.33
C ASN A 666 -9.27 18.33 8.95
N GLU A 667 -8.98 19.54 9.41
CA GLU A 667 -7.64 19.92 9.86
C GLU A 667 -7.19 19.12 11.10
N GLN A 668 -8.09 18.92 12.06
CA GLN A 668 -7.79 18.14 13.27
C GLN A 668 -7.51 16.66 12.93
N HIS A 669 -8.26 16.09 11.99
CA HIS A 669 -8.03 14.72 11.54
C HIS A 669 -6.69 14.58 10.80
N LEU A 670 -6.35 15.55 9.94
CA LEU A 670 -5.03 15.64 9.31
C LEU A 670 -3.93 15.67 10.39
N GLY A 671 -4.06 16.53 11.40
CA GLY A 671 -3.12 16.60 12.52
C GLY A 671 -2.93 15.27 13.27
N ASN A 672 -4.01 14.50 13.46
CA ASN A 672 -3.92 13.17 14.08
C ASN A 672 -3.17 12.16 13.21
N GLN A 673 -3.40 12.18 11.89
CA GLN A 673 -2.75 11.27 10.95
C GLN A 673 -1.27 11.66 10.73
N LEU A 674 -0.95 12.96 10.73
CA LEU A 674 0.43 13.44 10.74
C LEU A 674 1.21 12.89 11.93
N GLU A 675 0.62 12.91 13.14
CA GLU A 675 1.27 12.36 14.34
C GLU A 675 1.50 10.84 14.25
N GLN A 676 0.65 10.12 13.50
CA GLN A 676 0.83 8.69 13.20
C GLN A 676 1.86 8.42 12.09
N GLY A 677 2.36 9.47 11.42
CA GLY A 677 3.43 9.34 10.45
C GLY A 677 3.02 9.33 8.97
N ILE A 678 1.92 9.97 8.57
CA ILE A 678 1.67 10.11 7.11
C ILE A 678 2.74 11.02 6.45
N ILE A 679 3.20 10.66 5.26
CA ILE A 679 4.26 11.40 4.52
C ILE A 679 3.69 12.12 3.27
N GLY A 680 2.51 11.72 2.78
CA GLY A 680 1.94 12.22 1.51
C GLY A 680 0.44 12.56 1.54
N PRO A 681 -0.04 13.53 2.33
CA PRO A 681 -1.44 13.94 2.30
C PRO A 681 -1.83 14.58 0.95
N ILE A 682 -2.92 14.06 0.36
CA ILE A 682 -3.68 14.69 -0.72
C ILE A 682 -4.83 15.50 -0.09
N THR A 683 -4.87 16.81 -0.34
CA THR A 683 -5.78 17.74 0.36
C THR A 683 -6.35 18.82 -0.56
N ASP A 684 -7.57 19.26 -0.24
CA ASP A 684 -8.22 20.43 -0.86
C ASP A 684 -7.65 21.76 -0.33
N TYR A 685 -6.92 21.70 0.77
CA TYR A 685 -6.43 22.83 1.56
C TYR A 685 -4.89 22.82 1.60
N THR A 686 -4.25 22.96 0.44
CA THR A 686 -2.79 22.97 0.29
C THR A 686 -2.10 23.90 1.30
N GLN A 687 -2.67 25.09 1.50
CA GLN A 687 -2.17 26.12 2.42
C GLN A 687 -2.01 25.64 3.87
N TRP A 688 -2.76 24.63 4.31
CA TRP A 688 -2.60 24.08 5.65
C TRP A 688 -1.18 23.59 5.91
N LEU A 689 -0.58 22.96 4.91
CA LEU A 689 0.76 22.40 5.05
C LEU A 689 1.83 23.31 4.46
N THR A 690 1.52 24.15 3.48
CA THR A 690 2.54 25.01 2.85
C THR A 690 2.79 26.33 3.59
N ASP A 691 1.91 26.73 4.51
CA ASP A 691 2.12 27.93 5.35
C ASP A 691 3.03 27.67 6.57
N VAL A 692 3.42 26.41 6.84
CA VAL A 692 4.33 26.06 7.94
C VAL A 692 5.78 25.90 7.44
N PRO A 693 6.80 26.19 8.28
CA PRO A 693 8.18 26.02 7.85
C PRO A 693 8.52 24.56 7.54
N ILE A 694 9.38 24.36 6.54
CA ILE A 694 9.81 23.02 6.08
C ILE A 694 10.81 22.41 7.05
N ARG A 695 11.81 23.19 7.46
CA ARG A 695 12.92 22.76 8.35
C ARG A 695 13.63 23.95 8.97
N LEU A 696 14.39 23.72 10.04
CA LEU A 696 15.31 24.72 10.61
C LEU A 696 16.73 24.52 10.11
N GLU A 697 17.44 25.64 9.93
CA GLU A 697 18.84 25.68 9.56
C GLU A 697 19.66 26.49 10.54
N THR A 698 20.74 25.90 11.05
CA THR A 698 21.79 26.59 11.78
C THR A 698 22.93 26.96 10.83
N PRO A 699 23.52 28.16 10.95
CA PRO A 699 24.64 28.58 10.11
C PRO A 699 25.97 27.92 10.51
N ILE A 700 25.99 27.23 11.65
CA ILE A 700 27.18 26.57 12.21
C ILE A 700 26.81 25.15 12.63
N LYS A 701 27.70 24.20 12.36
CA LYS A 701 27.57 22.81 12.84
C LYS A 701 28.38 22.54 14.11
N LYS A 702 29.40 23.36 14.36
CA LYS A 702 30.32 23.21 15.49
C LYS A 702 30.65 24.55 16.11
N ARG A 703 30.84 24.56 17.44
CA ARG A 703 31.30 25.73 18.18
C ARG A 703 32.29 25.34 19.27
N ASN A 704 33.38 26.11 19.38
CA ASN A 704 34.36 25.94 20.45
C ASN A 704 34.22 27.08 21.45
N LEU A 705 34.16 26.76 22.74
CA LEU A 705 34.04 27.71 23.85
C LEU A 705 35.05 27.37 24.94
N LYS A 706 35.33 28.34 25.82
CA LYS A 706 36.00 28.10 27.09
C LYS A 706 35.00 28.11 28.24
N VAL A 707 35.33 27.46 29.35
CA VAL A 707 34.51 27.56 30.57
C VAL A 707 34.26 29.03 30.94
N GLY A 708 32.98 29.39 31.10
CA GLY A 708 32.52 30.75 31.38
C GLY A 708 32.09 31.55 30.15
N ASP A 709 32.44 31.13 28.93
CA ASP A 709 32.02 31.79 27.71
C ASP A 709 30.51 31.68 27.50
N THR A 710 29.95 32.67 26.80
CA THR A 710 28.56 32.68 26.34
C THR A 710 28.53 32.80 24.83
N ALA A 711 27.49 32.25 24.22
CA ALA A 711 27.35 32.20 22.77
C ALA A 711 25.89 32.11 22.35
N ASP A 712 25.49 32.93 21.40
CA ASP A 712 24.20 32.78 20.76
C ASP A 712 24.27 31.78 19.61
N ILE A 713 23.26 30.92 19.52
CA ILE A 713 23.03 30.03 18.39
C ILE A 713 21.73 30.47 17.72
N GLN A 714 21.85 30.98 16.49
CA GLN A 714 20.71 31.40 15.69
C GLN A 714 20.32 30.27 14.73
N ALA A 715 19.04 30.15 14.40
CA ALA A 715 18.58 29.39 13.26
C ALA A 715 17.59 30.21 12.41
N LYS A 716 17.44 29.80 11.16
CA LYS A 716 16.41 30.31 10.26
C LYS A 716 15.47 29.20 9.86
N ALA A 717 14.21 29.54 9.65
CA ALA A 717 13.23 28.64 9.07
C ALA A 717 13.39 28.65 7.56
N PHE A 718 13.55 27.49 6.95
CA PHE A 718 13.43 27.31 5.51
C PHE A 718 11.95 27.13 5.17
N MET A 719 11.41 28.02 4.34
CA MET A 719 9.96 28.09 4.10
C MET A 719 9.54 27.41 2.80
N HIS A 720 10.40 27.38 1.78
CA HIS A 720 9.97 27.02 0.43
C HIS A 720 11.13 26.50 -0.42
N TYR A 721 10.99 25.28 -0.99
CA TYR A 721 12.01 24.68 -1.88
C TYR A 721 12.25 25.50 -3.16
N ARG A 722 11.20 26.05 -3.78
CA ARG A 722 11.31 26.86 -5.02
C ARG A 722 11.98 28.23 -4.86
N GLU A 723 11.72 28.94 -3.76
CA GLU A 723 12.12 30.35 -3.61
C GLU A 723 13.42 30.53 -2.81
N ASP A 724 14.01 29.44 -2.28
CA ASP A 724 15.11 29.47 -1.29
C ASP A 724 14.85 30.51 -0.17
N LYS A 725 13.58 30.59 0.25
CA LYS A 725 13.10 31.62 1.17
C LYS A 725 13.40 31.19 2.60
N LYS A 726 14.11 32.06 3.34
CA LYS A 726 14.47 31.85 4.75
C LYS A 726 13.94 32.98 5.61
N GLU A 727 13.31 32.63 6.72
CA GLU A 727 12.72 33.59 7.66
C GLU A 727 13.39 33.48 9.04
N ASN A 728 13.50 34.62 9.73
CA ASN A 728 13.89 34.63 11.13
C ASN A 728 12.66 34.29 11.96
N ILE A 729 12.80 33.27 12.81
CA ILE A 729 11.73 32.85 13.72
C ILE A 729 12.26 32.81 15.15
N GLU A 730 11.36 32.88 16.12
CA GLU A 730 11.75 32.71 17.52
C GLU A 730 12.19 31.27 17.76
N THR A 731 13.43 31.11 18.23
CA THR A 731 14.02 29.80 18.52
C THR A 731 14.47 29.71 19.95
N LYS A 732 14.33 28.52 20.54
CA LYS A 732 14.87 28.17 21.85
C LYS A 732 15.94 27.10 21.69
N LEU A 733 16.84 27.02 22.65
CA LEU A 733 17.80 25.93 22.73
C LEU A 733 17.37 24.89 23.76
N PHE A 734 17.71 23.65 23.49
CA PHE A 734 17.67 22.59 24.50
C PHE A 734 18.88 21.68 24.34
N VAL A 735 19.19 20.96 25.42
CA VAL A 735 20.27 19.97 25.47
C VAL A 735 19.67 18.66 25.97
N SER A 736 19.91 17.60 25.21
CA SER A 736 19.61 16.24 25.66
C SER A 736 20.79 15.66 26.42
N GLY A 737 20.52 14.94 27.52
CA GLY A 737 21.55 14.28 28.32
C GLY A 737 22.29 15.22 29.30
N ASP A 738 23.57 15.51 29.03
CA ASP A 738 24.48 16.18 29.97
C ASP A 738 24.22 17.69 30.11
N GLN A 739 23.22 18.03 30.94
CA GLN A 739 22.85 19.40 31.30
C GLN A 739 23.84 20.08 32.26
N ASP A 740 24.86 19.36 32.75
CA ASP A 740 25.85 19.92 33.68
C ASP A 740 26.96 20.69 32.96
N THR A 741 27.11 20.49 31.65
CA THR A 741 28.19 21.04 30.82
C THR A 741 27.87 22.45 30.31
N VAL A 742 26.60 22.76 30.05
CA VAL A 742 26.10 24.08 29.62
C VAL A 742 24.77 24.43 30.27
N THR A 743 24.49 25.72 30.45
CA THR A 743 23.11 26.21 30.64
C THR A 743 22.60 26.90 29.38
N VAL A 744 21.31 26.77 29.11
CA VAL A 744 20.62 27.45 28.00
C VAL A 744 19.60 28.46 28.52
N GLU A 745 19.60 29.66 27.96
CA GLU A 745 18.60 30.70 28.22
C GLU A 745 18.21 31.35 26.88
N GLY A 746 16.97 31.12 26.43
CA GLY A 746 16.52 31.55 25.11
C GLY A 746 17.36 30.90 23.99
N ASN A 747 18.08 31.73 23.23
CA ASN A 747 18.99 31.32 22.16
C ASN A 747 20.48 31.40 22.55
N THR A 748 20.78 31.61 23.84
CA THR A 748 22.14 31.76 24.36
C THR A 748 22.53 30.52 25.17
N ILE A 749 23.73 30.00 24.92
CA ILE A 749 24.38 29.00 25.78
C ILE A 749 25.45 29.65 26.66
N LYS A 750 25.66 29.09 27.85
CA LYS A 750 26.79 29.40 28.73
C LYS A 750 27.55 28.14 29.08
N ALA A 751 28.86 28.15 28.82
CA ALA A 751 29.76 27.04 29.12
C ALA A 751 30.07 26.95 30.63
N LEU A 752 29.82 25.80 31.25
CA LEU A 752 30.03 25.58 32.69
C LEU A 752 31.22 24.68 33.02
N LYS A 753 31.44 23.63 32.22
CA LYS A 753 32.50 22.63 32.45
C LYS A 753 33.12 22.20 31.11
N PRO A 754 34.39 21.75 31.10
CA PRO A 754 34.98 21.18 29.89
C PRO A 754 34.22 19.92 29.47
N GLY A 755 34.02 19.74 28.16
CA GLY A 755 33.22 18.64 27.64
C GLY A 755 32.77 18.85 26.20
N LYS A 756 32.01 17.89 25.68
CA LYS A 756 31.33 17.98 24.38
C LYS A 756 29.84 17.78 24.60
N VAL A 757 29.02 18.61 23.96
CA VAL A 757 27.57 18.53 24.09
C VAL A 757 26.87 18.93 22.78
N ASN A 758 25.81 18.20 22.43
CA ASN A 758 24.94 18.54 21.32
C ASN A 758 23.88 19.54 21.79
N VAL A 759 23.87 20.73 21.19
CA VAL A 759 22.87 21.76 21.47
C VAL A 759 21.90 21.85 20.32
N PHE A 760 20.63 21.60 20.60
CA PHE A 760 19.56 21.62 19.62
C PHE A 760 18.89 22.99 19.58
N VAL A 761 18.49 23.41 18.38
CA VAL A 761 17.64 24.58 18.17
C VAL A 761 16.23 24.09 17.87
N THR A 762 15.24 24.62 18.57
CA THR A 762 13.82 24.26 18.38
C THR A 762 12.96 25.50 18.16
N HIS A 763 11.93 25.32 17.34
CA HIS A 763 10.80 26.22 17.21
C HIS A 763 9.51 25.45 17.46
N THR A 764 8.76 25.88 18.47
CA THR A 764 7.47 25.29 18.82
C THR A 764 6.36 26.12 18.21
N PHE A 765 5.45 25.48 17.47
CA PHE A 765 4.32 26.13 16.83
C PHE A 765 3.05 25.29 16.95
N THR A 766 1.89 25.93 16.82
CA THR A 766 0.59 25.24 16.82
C THR A 766 0.03 25.21 15.40
N ALA A 767 -0.25 24.01 14.91
CA ALA A 767 -0.91 23.78 13.61
C ALA A 767 -1.76 22.51 13.69
N HIS A 768 -2.87 22.47 12.94
CA HIS A 768 -3.70 21.26 12.83
C HIS A 768 -4.26 20.74 14.16
N GLY A 769 -4.53 21.67 15.09
CA GLY A 769 -5.02 21.36 16.42
C GLY A 769 -3.97 20.71 17.35
N LYS A 770 -2.68 20.76 16.99
CA LYS A 770 -1.58 20.19 17.78
C LYS A 770 -0.42 21.17 17.94
N GLU A 771 0.37 20.95 18.98
CA GLU A 771 1.68 21.59 19.16
C GLU A 771 2.75 20.70 18.54
N TRP A 772 3.62 21.30 17.73
CA TRP A 772 4.72 20.65 17.01
C TRP A 772 6.04 21.30 17.37
N ASN A 773 7.11 20.51 17.37
CA ASN A 773 8.48 20.99 17.54
C ASN A 773 9.24 20.83 16.23
N LEU A 774 9.61 21.93 15.58
CA LEU A 774 10.54 21.90 14.46
C LEU A 774 11.96 22.02 15.02
N VAL A 775 12.80 21.01 14.78
CA VAL A 775 14.13 20.92 15.38
C VAL A 775 15.20 20.98 14.29
N ALA A 776 16.26 21.76 14.51
CA ALA A 776 17.43 21.85 13.62
C ALA A 776 18.45 20.76 13.91
N GLU A 777 19.33 20.48 12.95
CA GLU A 777 20.53 19.66 13.18
C GLU A 777 21.32 20.23 14.39
N PRO A 778 21.70 19.39 15.36
CA PRO A 778 22.37 19.85 16.56
C PRO A 778 23.72 20.49 16.25
N VAL A 779 24.05 21.53 17.02
CA VAL A 779 25.37 22.15 16.99
C VAL A 779 26.25 21.44 18.01
N GLU A 780 27.34 20.83 17.56
CA GLU A 780 28.35 20.25 18.46
C GLU A 780 29.11 21.38 19.16
N VAL A 781 28.98 21.48 20.48
CA VAL A 781 29.69 22.46 21.30
C VAL A 781 30.81 21.78 22.07
N ASN A 782 32.06 22.18 21.76
CA ASN A 782 33.27 21.71 22.43
C ASN A 782 33.76 22.77 23.42
N ILE A 783 33.89 22.42 24.70
CA ILE A 783 34.25 23.34 25.78
C ILE A 783 35.61 22.97 26.36
N GLN A 784 36.51 23.95 26.41
CA GLN A 784 37.89 23.83 26.90
C GLN A 784 38.13 24.50 28.25
#